data_AF-A0A2S6CCR4-F1
#
_entry.id   AF-A0A2S6CCR4-F1
#
_cell.length_a   1.000
_cell.length_b   1.000
_cell.length_c   1.000
_cell.angle_alpha   90.00
_cell.angle_beta   90.00
_cell.angle_gamma   90.00
#
_symmetry.space_group_name_H-M   'P 1'
#
loop_
_entity.id
_entity.type
_entity.pdbx_description
1 polymer ?
#
loop_
_entity_poly.entity_id
_entity_poly.type
_entity_poly.pdbx_seq_one_letter_code
_entity_poly.pdbx_strand_id
1 'polypeptide(L)'
;MTKNTMVPRPIANPDLPKPPSGKYPAKAHARRVAKYIAEHGGPSSGIIYLEGQSTRMTEDDDQAGHFRQRRHFYYLTGCDLPDCFFAYDVASDTSTLWIPPVDPEYVMWAGMPLLPKEALERYDIDHVSTTDDLKSGKSLVEMLSKQKPVILAIEDRADLAIFDTPAIKNFQPEINLASLREAIEECRVVKDEHEIAMIRHANIVSSYAHEQVLSSVPRASNERELNAVFVMHCHANGCKEMAYGCICASGTAGSTLHYVHNDQPLEGKDNILLDAGAEYNCYCADITRTFPITKDGRFTKESKEIYDLVLLMQSEAFKLIRPGAMWEDCHMKAHTTGALGLQKLGIFNKDLTPEQIMSSHIMTRFFPHGLGHYLGMDTHDTGGHANYDDPDPYFAYLRKRGPLPVGAVITNEPGIYFREFPLRQELKDGKWDGIVVQEVLERYWRVGGVRIEDDVVITEDGYENLTTVSSDWQTVEAMPRLKSSKIQTTIQRTSEKMSTVPSLADRASAAADFSTSPVLINVGEAKHPFYVHELLLRESSKFFDAALNKKWREGQTRVVNLPESEPNVLKVYGNWLYSGRLFIDDEPSVPHQQKAKYRLLVKLYMLGDRLCDISFKDAITDAAGQQVLTSYEGVRYTIGTPGCRLLYENTVSNAPLRRLVVRTFVMLRCCSRVAEDEPSALLHDIIQAMARNDAPTCDEFAQELADCKHHEHETGAENCATGTKAADYICRKDDGLSLCPR
;
A
#
# COMPACT_ATOMS: atom_id res chain seq x y z
N MET A 1 46.07 -17.33 8.50
CA MET A 1 44.70 -17.43 9.03
C MET A 1 44.04 -16.07 8.89
N THR A 2 43.42 -15.81 7.74
CA THR A 2 42.61 -14.61 7.53
C THR A 2 41.27 -14.82 8.24
N LYS A 3 41.01 -14.04 9.30
CA LYS A 3 39.71 -14.05 9.99
C LYS A 3 38.66 -13.57 9.01
N ASN A 4 37.84 -14.48 8.54
CA ASN A 4 36.62 -14.20 7.80
C ASN A 4 35.62 -13.58 8.81
N THR A 5 35.66 -12.27 8.99
CA THR A 5 34.65 -11.56 9.78
C THR A 5 33.36 -11.57 8.98
N MET A 6 32.46 -12.52 9.28
CA MET A 6 31.08 -12.46 8.80
C MET A 6 30.47 -11.15 9.28
N VAL A 7 30.20 -10.23 8.35
CA VAL A 7 29.36 -9.06 8.64
C VAL A 7 27.97 -9.61 9.00
N PRO A 8 27.45 -9.35 10.21
CA PRO A 8 26.12 -9.80 10.59
C PRO A 8 25.10 -9.21 9.62
N ARG A 9 24.23 -10.04 9.03
CA ARG A 9 23.06 -9.51 8.32
C ARG A 9 22.03 -9.12 9.39
N PRO A 10 21.54 -7.87 9.39
CA PRO A 10 20.51 -7.45 10.34
C PRO A 10 19.22 -8.22 10.08
N ILE A 11 18.45 -8.49 11.16
CA ILE A 11 17.09 -9.05 11.07
C ILE A 11 16.12 -7.99 10.54
N ALA A 12 16.35 -6.73 10.97
CA ALA A 12 15.68 -5.56 10.44
C ALA A 12 16.00 -5.41 8.95
N ASN A 13 15.02 -4.95 8.19
CA ASN A 13 15.22 -4.67 6.78
C ASN A 13 15.95 -3.33 6.62
N PRO A 14 17.20 -3.32 6.10
CA PRO A 14 17.98 -2.09 5.96
C PRO A 14 17.41 -1.13 4.91
N ASP A 15 16.54 -1.62 4.03
CA ASP A 15 15.95 -0.87 2.92
C ASP A 15 14.60 -0.23 3.29
N LEU A 16 14.12 -0.41 4.53
CA LEU A 16 12.90 0.25 4.99
C LEU A 16 13.12 1.77 5.11
N PRO A 17 12.13 2.58 4.70
CA PRO A 17 12.14 4.01 4.96
C PRO A 17 12.35 4.29 6.44
N LYS A 18 13.11 5.35 6.75
CA LYS A 18 13.27 5.80 8.12
C LYS A 18 11.90 6.08 8.73
N PRO A 19 11.70 5.78 10.02
CA PRO A 19 10.46 6.13 10.69
C PRO A 19 10.22 7.64 10.61
N PRO A 20 8.95 8.09 10.58
CA PRO A 20 8.66 9.51 10.49
C PRO A 20 9.19 10.28 11.72
N SER A 21 9.51 11.55 11.52
CA SER A 21 10.16 12.41 12.53
C SER A 21 9.37 13.69 12.77
N GLY A 22 9.57 14.32 13.92
CA GLY A 22 8.83 15.52 14.34
C GLY A 22 8.09 15.28 15.65
N LYS A 23 7.58 16.37 16.25
CA LYS A 23 6.73 16.26 17.43
C LYS A 23 5.32 15.82 17.04
N TYR A 24 4.71 15.02 17.89
CA TYR A 24 3.30 14.66 17.80
C TYR A 24 2.43 15.93 17.91
N PRO A 25 1.43 16.16 17.03
CA PRO A 25 0.68 17.43 16.94
C PRO A 25 -0.45 17.58 17.98
N ALA A 26 -0.16 17.32 19.25
CA ALA A 26 -1.13 17.32 20.36
C ALA A 26 -1.96 18.60 20.46
N LYS A 27 -1.33 19.78 20.34
CA LYS A 27 -2.04 21.07 20.50
C LYS A 27 -2.99 21.34 19.34
N ALA A 28 -2.61 20.95 18.13
CA ALA A 28 -3.49 21.05 16.96
C ALA A 28 -4.73 20.14 17.12
N HIS A 29 -4.55 18.94 17.67
CA HIS A 29 -5.65 18.02 17.96
C HIS A 29 -6.61 18.59 19.02
N ALA A 30 -6.07 19.15 20.10
CA ALA A 30 -6.87 19.77 21.16
C ALA A 30 -7.71 20.94 20.63
N ARG A 31 -7.14 21.78 19.77
CA ARG A 31 -7.85 22.87 19.08
C ARG A 31 -8.98 22.35 18.17
N ARG A 32 -8.73 21.28 17.40
CA ARG A 32 -9.78 20.64 16.56
C ARG A 32 -10.95 20.15 17.41
N VAL A 33 -10.67 19.46 18.51
CA VAL A 33 -11.70 18.95 19.42
C VAL A 33 -12.50 20.08 20.06
N ALA A 34 -11.84 21.11 20.58
CA ALA A 34 -12.51 22.27 21.16
C ALA A 34 -13.40 22.99 20.13
N LYS A 35 -12.91 23.16 18.90
CA LYS A 35 -13.68 23.72 17.79
C LYS A 35 -14.92 22.86 17.47
N TYR A 36 -14.75 21.54 17.36
CA TYR A 36 -15.86 20.61 17.09
C TYR A 36 -16.96 20.75 18.15
N ILE A 37 -16.59 20.76 19.43
CA ILE A 37 -17.54 20.92 20.55
C ILE A 37 -18.33 22.22 20.39
N ALA A 38 -17.67 23.34 20.11
CA ALA A 38 -18.32 24.64 19.94
C ALA A 38 -19.27 24.67 18.73
N GLU A 39 -18.89 24.05 17.61
CA GLU A 39 -19.71 24.00 16.40
C GLU A 39 -20.94 23.08 16.54
N HIS A 40 -20.92 22.14 17.48
CA HIS A 40 -21.99 21.17 17.72
C HIS A 40 -22.79 21.45 19.01
N GLY A 41 -22.87 22.72 19.41
CA GLY A 41 -23.75 23.18 20.50
C GLY A 41 -23.20 22.95 21.91
N GLY A 42 -21.96 22.51 22.05
CA GLY A 42 -21.23 22.50 23.31
C GLY A 42 -20.65 23.88 23.67
N PRO A 43 -19.96 23.99 24.82
CA PRO A 43 -19.39 25.26 25.26
C PRO A 43 -18.24 25.71 24.34
N SER A 44 -18.19 27.00 24.03
CA SER A 44 -17.12 27.60 23.20
C SER A 44 -15.81 27.86 23.97
N SER A 45 -15.80 27.61 25.27
CA SER A 45 -14.65 27.75 26.16
C SER A 45 -14.80 26.80 27.35
N GLY A 46 -13.70 26.33 27.90
CA GLY A 46 -13.67 25.38 29.00
C GLY A 46 -12.29 24.75 29.16
N ILE A 47 -12.19 23.77 30.04
CA ILE A 47 -11.00 22.96 30.24
C ILE A 47 -11.32 21.53 29.85
N ILE A 48 -10.62 21.02 28.84
CA ILE A 48 -10.62 19.58 28.52
C ILE A 48 -9.75 18.90 29.55
N TYR A 49 -10.29 17.95 30.32
CA TYR A 49 -9.57 17.16 31.31
C TYR A 49 -9.62 15.67 30.95
N LEU A 50 -8.46 15.03 30.88
CA LEU A 50 -8.32 13.60 30.56
C LEU A 50 -7.30 12.93 31.48
N GLU A 51 -7.54 11.65 31.73
CA GLU A 51 -6.62 10.78 32.46
C GLU A 51 -6.05 9.72 31.55
N GLY A 52 -4.73 9.56 31.62
CA GLY A 52 -4.00 8.46 31.00
C GLY A 52 -4.36 7.13 31.65
N GLN A 53 -3.86 6.06 31.06
CA GLN A 53 -4.02 4.73 31.63
C GLN A 53 -3.16 4.60 32.89
N SER A 54 -3.78 4.22 34.01
CA SER A 54 -3.04 3.92 35.23
C SER A 54 -2.26 2.62 35.10
N THR A 55 -1.13 2.52 35.79
CA THR A 55 -0.41 1.25 35.95
C THR A 55 -1.35 0.22 36.60
N ARG A 56 -1.40 -0.99 36.03
CA ARG A 56 -2.18 -2.11 36.57
C ARG A 56 -1.23 -3.27 36.84
N MET A 57 -1.37 -3.90 38.00
CA MET A 57 -0.68 -5.15 38.29
C MET A 57 -1.51 -6.32 37.78
N THR A 58 -0.85 -7.44 37.50
CA THR A 58 -1.53 -8.73 37.33
C THR A 58 -2.27 -9.07 38.62
N GLU A 59 -3.46 -9.67 38.52
CA GLU A 59 -4.43 -9.81 39.63
C GLU A 59 -3.85 -10.50 40.90
N ASP A 60 -2.81 -11.31 40.76
CA ASP A 60 -2.24 -12.14 41.83
C ASP A 60 -0.71 -12.05 41.99
N ASP A 61 -0.03 -11.06 41.37
CA ASP A 61 1.42 -10.87 41.54
C ASP A 61 1.86 -9.39 41.50
N ASP A 62 3.17 -9.15 41.63
CA ASP A 62 3.80 -7.82 41.63
C ASP A 62 4.30 -7.39 40.24
N GLN A 63 3.93 -8.10 39.18
CA GLN A 63 4.28 -7.76 37.80
C GLN A 63 3.29 -6.76 37.22
N ALA A 64 3.81 -5.66 36.68
CA ALA A 64 3.01 -4.73 35.88
C ALA A 64 2.45 -5.45 34.65
N GLY A 65 1.14 -5.33 34.47
CA GLY A 65 0.46 -5.83 33.28
C GLY A 65 0.92 -5.10 32.02
N HIS A 66 0.61 -5.69 30.86
CA HIS A 66 0.92 -5.07 29.58
C HIS A 66 0.29 -3.68 29.45
N PHE A 67 1.12 -2.66 29.25
CA PHE A 67 0.68 -1.28 29.22
C PHE A 67 0.24 -0.87 27.81
N ARG A 68 -1.03 -0.43 27.70
CA ARG A 68 -1.58 0.23 26.51
C ARG A 68 -2.23 1.54 26.91
N GLN A 69 -1.77 2.65 26.33
CA GLN A 69 -2.32 3.97 26.62
C GLN A 69 -3.75 4.12 26.09
N ARG A 70 -4.58 4.89 26.80
CA ARG A 70 -5.93 5.27 26.35
C ARG A 70 -5.84 6.15 25.11
N ARG A 71 -6.55 5.79 24.03
CA ARG A 71 -6.45 6.51 22.73
C ARG A 71 -6.91 7.95 22.78
N HIS A 72 -7.95 8.28 23.54
CA HIS A 72 -8.38 9.69 23.69
C HIS A 72 -7.31 10.55 24.39
N PHE A 73 -6.65 10.00 25.40
CA PHE A 73 -5.56 10.68 26.10
C PHE A 73 -4.33 10.83 25.18
N TYR A 74 -3.90 9.75 24.54
CA TYR A 74 -2.77 9.80 23.61
C TYR A 74 -3.06 10.76 22.45
N TYR A 75 -4.29 10.75 21.92
CA TYR A 75 -4.67 11.61 20.81
C TYR A 75 -4.40 13.09 21.10
N LEU A 76 -4.63 13.54 22.34
CA LEU A 76 -4.43 14.94 22.74
C LEU A 76 -3.08 15.24 23.40
N THR A 77 -2.18 14.25 23.52
CA THR A 77 -0.92 14.42 24.28
C THR A 77 0.32 13.85 23.59
N GLY A 78 0.17 12.78 22.81
CA GLY A 78 1.26 11.92 22.36
C GLY A 78 1.97 11.16 23.49
N CYS A 79 1.47 11.25 24.73
CA CYS A 79 2.15 10.75 25.91
C CYS A 79 1.90 9.25 26.12
N ASP A 80 2.98 8.48 26.11
CA ASP A 80 3.03 7.02 26.27
C ASP A 80 3.37 6.58 27.70
N LEU A 81 3.31 7.47 28.68
CA LEU A 81 3.56 7.14 30.08
C LEU A 81 2.27 6.75 30.83
N PRO A 82 2.33 5.79 31.76
CA PRO A 82 1.22 5.50 32.66
C PRO A 82 1.02 6.61 33.69
N ASP A 83 -0.11 6.57 34.39
CA ASP A 83 -0.39 7.40 35.57
C ASP A 83 -0.26 8.91 35.32
N CYS A 84 -0.55 9.34 34.08
CA CYS A 84 -0.50 10.74 33.66
C CYS A 84 -1.89 11.38 33.60
N PHE A 85 -1.92 12.70 33.68
CA PHE A 85 -3.14 13.50 33.60
C PHE A 85 -2.92 14.68 32.65
N PHE A 86 -3.98 15.16 32.02
CA PHE A 86 -3.88 16.22 31.02
C PHE A 86 -5.03 17.21 31.17
N ALA A 87 -4.70 18.48 31.01
CA ALA A 87 -5.66 19.56 30.89
C ALA A 87 -5.33 20.46 29.70
N TYR A 88 -6.34 20.90 28.96
CA TYR A 88 -6.21 21.92 27.92
C TYR A 88 -7.25 23.01 28.14
N ASP A 89 -6.78 24.23 28.42
CA ASP A 89 -7.61 25.41 28.56
C ASP A 89 -7.85 26.04 27.18
N VAL A 90 -9.09 25.96 26.72
CA VAL A 90 -9.51 26.43 25.39
C VAL A 90 -9.35 27.95 25.25
N ALA A 91 -9.58 28.71 26.32
CA ALA A 91 -9.56 30.17 26.27
C ALA A 91 -8.14 30.73 26.14
N SER A 92 -7.21 30.14 26.90
CA SER A 92 -5.80 30.53 26.86
C SER A 92 -5.00 29.80 25.79
N ASP A 93 -5.58 28.76 25.18
CA ASP A 93 -4.91 27.86 24.25
C ASP A 93 -3.61 27.31 24.86
N THR A 94 -3.71 26.80 26.09
CA THR A 94 -2.58 26.23 26.83
C THR A 94 -2.86 24.82 27.31
N SER A 95 -1.87 23.93 27.17
CA SER A 95 -1.92 22.55 27.66
C SER A 95 -1.01 22.32 28.87
N THR A 96 -1.49 21.53 29.82
CA THR A 96 -0.74 21.07 30.98
C THR A 96 -0.77 19.54 31.05
N LEU A 97 0.39 18.91 31.11
CA LEU A 97 0.56 17.47 31.32
C LEU A 97 1.17 17.23 32.70
N TRP A 98 0.56 16.36 33.49
CA TRP A 98 1.14 15.89 34.75
C TRP A 98 1.65 14.46 34.56
N ILE A 99 2.96 14.28 34.79
CA ILE A 99 3.63 12.97 34.72
C ILE A 99 4.01 12.46 36.13
N PRO A 100 4.26 11.16 36.33
CA PRO A 100 4.69 10.66 37.63
C PRO A 100 5.96 11.36 38.15
N PRO A 101 6.04 11.68 39.46
CA PRO A 101 7.26 12.24 40.04
C PRO A 101 8.39 11.19 40.07
N VAL A 102 9.63 11.66 40.20
CA VAL A 102 10.78 10.78 40.42
C VAL A 102 10.70 10.20 41.83
N ASP A 103 10.61 8.88 41.93
CA ASP A 103 10.87 8.15 43.17
C ASP A 103 12.34 7.67 43.17
N PRO A 104 13.21 8.23 44.05
CA PRO A 104 14.62 7.84 44.12
C PRO A 104 14.83 6.34 44.39
N GLU A 105 13.92 5.69 45.14
CA GLU A 105 14.01 4.26 45.41
C GLU A 105 13.62 3.43 44.19
N TYR A 106 12.74 3.93 43.32
CA TYR A 106 12.31 3.23 42.11
C TYR A 106 13.33 3.29 40.96
N VAL A 107 14.17 4.34 40.94
CA VAL A 107 15.20 4.54 39.89
C VAL A 107 16.16 3.36 39.75
N MET A 108 16.50 2.68 40.86
CA MET A 108 17.38 1.51 40.81
C MET A 108 16.75 0.30 40.09
N TRP A 109 15.41 0.25 40.00
CA TRP A 109 14.66 -0.87 39.43
C TRP A 109 14.29 -0.63 37.96
N ALA A 110 13.79 0.56 37.64
CA ALA A 110 13.24 0.88 36.32
C ALA A 110 14.06 1.89 35.52
N GLY A 111 15.17 2.40 36.08
CA GLY A 111 15.94 3.49 35.50
C GLY A 111 15.34 4.87 35.78
N MET A 112 15.96 5.92 35.23
CA MET A 112 15.43 7.28 35.37
C MET A 112 14.13 7.43 34.59
N PRO A 113 13.02 7.86 35.23
CA PRO A 113 11.79 8.19 34.51
C PRO A 113 11.97 9.48 33.70
N LEU A 114 11.04 9.73 32.77
CA LEU A 114 11.02 10.96 32.00
C LEU A 114 10.84 12.17 32.93
N LEU A 115 11.72 13.16 32.81
CA LEU A 115 11.65 14.39 33.60
C LEU A 115 10.72 15.42 32.94
N PRO A 116 10.12 16.37 33.68
CA PRO A 116 9.25 17.40 33.12
C PRO A 116 9.89 18.20 31.96
N LYS A 117 11.19 18.50 32.06
CA LYS A 117 11.93 19.18 30.99
C LYS A 117 12.03 18.32 29.72
N GLU A 118 12.30 17.03 29.87
CA GLU A 118 12.42 16.09 28.74
C GLU A 118 11.05 15.86 28.09
N ALA A 119 9.98 15.82 28.89
CA ALA A 119 8.61 15.76 28.41
C ALA A 119 8.23 17.00 27.58
N LEU A 120 8.63 18.21 27.99
CA LEU A 120 8.46 19.44 27.19
C LEU A 120 9.24 19.40 25.87
N GLU A 121 10.43 18.78 25.87
CA GLU A 121 11.22 18.59 24.65
C GLU A 121 10.59 17.53 23.72
N ARG A 122 9.96 16.49 24.28
CA ARG A 122 9.39 15.36 23.53
C ARG A 122 7.98 15.62 23.00
N TYR A 123 7.09 16.19 23.80
CA TYR A 123 5.67 16.36 23.48
C TYR A 123 5.35 17.80 23.07
N ASP A 124 4.24 17.99 22.35
CA ASP A 124 3.70 19.31 21.98
C ASP A 124 2.77 19.81 23.10
N ILE A 125 3.38 20.16 24.24
CA ILE A 125 2.72 20.55 25.49
C ILE A 125 3.34 21.85 26.01
N ASP A 126 2.52 22.79 26.50
CA ASP A 126 3.01 24.10 26.99
C ASP A 126 3.61 24.01 28.40
N HIS A 127 3.00 23.22 29.29
CA HIS A 127 3.43 23.05 30.67
C HIS A 127 3.48 21.58 31.07
N VAL A 128 4.57 21.16 31.72
CA VAL A 128 4.67 19.83 32.33
C VAL A 128 4.98 19.98 33.81
N SER A 129 4.20 19.29 34.65
CA SER A 129 4.36 19.21 36.09
C SER A 129 4.26 17.75 36.54
N THR A 130 4.31 17.49 37.83
CA THR A 130 4.25 16.13 38.40
C THR A 130 2.89 15.85 39.06
N THR A 131 2.49 14.58 39.18
CA THR A 131 1.15 14.24 39.70
C THR A 131 0.93 14.58 41.18
N ASP A 132 1.98 14.76 41.97
CA ASP A 132 1.89 15.31 43.33
C ASP A 132 1.50 16.79 43.34
N ASP A 133 1.92 17.58 42.35
CA ASP A 133 1.44 18.94 42.15
C ASP A 133 -0.06 18.97 41.81
N LEU A 134 -0.52 18.09 40.90
CA LEU A 134 -1.95 17.91 40.61
C LEU A 134 -2.75 17.57 41.87
N LYS A 135 -2.29 16.58 42.65
CA LYS A 135 -2.93 16.17 43.92
C LYS A 135 -2.95 17.27 44.97
N SER A 136 -1.94 18.15 44.96
CA SER A 136 -1.92 19.33 45.84
C SER A 136 -2.97 20.39 45.44
N GLY A 137 -3.47 20.33 44.21
CA GLY A 137 -4.43 21.26 43.62
C GLY A 137 -3.84 22.59 43.17
N LYS A 138 -2.54 22.87 43.38
CA LYS A 138 -1.95 24.19 43.09
C LYS A 138 -2.10 24.62 41.63
N SER A 139 -1.70 23.77 40.69
CA SER A 139 -1.82 24.04 39.25
C SER A 139 -3.27 24.12 38.77
N LEU A 140 -4.17 23.30 39.32
CA LEU A 140 -5.60 23.40 39.05
C LEU A 140 -6.20 24.71 39.59
N VAL A 141 -5.85 25.14 40.81
CA VAL A 141 -6.29 26.43 41.37
C VAL A 141 -5.85 27.57 40.46
N GLU A 142 -4.61 27.56 39.99
CA GLU A 142 -4.13 28.60 39.07
C GLU A 142 -5.00 28.63 37.78
N MET A 143 -5.27 27.46 37.21
CA MET A 143 -6.09 27.33 36.00
C MET A 143 -7.54 27.80 36.22
N LEU A 144 -8.19 27.34 37.30
CA LEU A 144 -9.57 27.66 37.65
C LEU A 144 -9.75 29.09 38.20
N SER A 145 -8.68 29.76 38.63
CA SER A 145 -8.76 31.15 39.09
C SER A 145 -8.90 32.16 37.95
N LYS A 146 -8.51 31.78 36.73
CA LYS A 146 -8.52 32.66 35.55
C LYS A 146 -9.92 32.85 34.96
N GLN A 147 -10.81 31.89 35.19
CA GLN A 147 -12.18 31.85 34.66
C GLN A 147 -13.01 30.84 35.47
N LYS A 148 -14.34 30.96 35.52
CA LYS A 148 -15.19 29.87 36.03
C LYS A 148 -15.45 28.90 34.85
N PRO A 149 -14.67 27.83 34.68
CA PRO A 149 -14.69 27.06 33.44
C PRO A 149 -15.71 25.92 33.52
N VAL A 150 -16.22 25.54 32.35
CA VAL A 150 -16.84 24.24 32.15
C VAL A 150 -15.71 23.22 32.02
N ILE A 151 -15.71 22.17 32.82
CA ILE A 151 -14.81 21.02 32.69
C ILE A 151 -15.45 20.04 31.72
N LEU A 152 -14.78 19.82 30.60
CA LEU A 152 -15.11 18.81 29.61
C LEU A 152 -14.34 17.54 29.99
N ALA A 153 -15.05 16.48 30.35
CA ALA A 153 -14.45 15.20 30.72
C ALA A 153 -15.24 14.03 30.10
N ILE A 154 -14.70 12.82 30.20
CA ILE A 154 -15.36 11.59 29.76
C ILE A 154 -15.81 10.82 31.01
N GLU A 155 -17.12 10.62 31.16
CA GLU A 155 -17.77 10.09 32.38
C GLU A 155 -17.11 8.83 32.96
N ASP A 156 -16.82 7.83 32.14
CA ASP A 156 -16.25 6.54 32.55
C ASP A 156 -14.71 6.50 32.53
N ARG A 157 -14.05 7.65 32.32
CA ARG A 157 -12.59 7.74 32.14
C ARG A 157 -11.90 8.80 32.99
N ALA A 158 -12.62 9.61 33.74
CA ALA A 158 -12.05 10.62 34.62
C ALA A 158 -12.51 10.40 36.06
N ASP A 159 -11.58 10.46 37.01
CA ASP A 159 -11.91 10.57 38.43
C ASP A 159 -12.15 12.03 38.77
N LEU A 160 -13.43 12.40 38.86
CA LEU A 160 -13.84 13.77 39.14
C LEU A 160 -13.63 14.18 40.61
N ALA A 161 -13.24 13.26 41.49
CA ALA A 161 -12.98 13.56 42.90
C ALA A 161 -11.88 14.61 43.09
N ILE A 162 -11.00 14.81 42.10
CA ILE A 162 -9.98 15.86 42.12
C ILE A 162 -10.60 17.27 42.22
N PHE A 163 -11.80 17.46 41.66
CA PHE A 163 -12.53 18.73 41.71
C PHE A 163 -13.28 18.96 43.04
N ASP A 164 -13.43 17.92 43.87
CA ASP A 164 -14.06 17.99 45.19
C ASP A 164 -13.06 18.21 46.34
N THR A 165 -11.78 18.33 46.02
CA THR A 165 -10.73 18.57 47.04
C THR A 165 -10.92 19.93 47.73
N PRO A 166 -10.46 20.11 48.99
CA PRO A 166 -10.63 21.38 49.72
C PRO A 166 -10.08 22.62 49.00
N ALA A 167 -9.04 22.45 48.19
CA ALA A 167 -8.43 23.51 47.39
C ALA A 167 -9.31 23.94 46.19
N ILE A 168 -10.08 23.00 45.62
CA ILE A 168 -10.78 23.17 44.34
C ILE A 168 -12.29 23.34 44.52
N LYS A 169 -12.91 22.71 45.53
CA LYS A 169 -14.36 22.68 45.73
C LYS A 169 -15.05 24.05 45.76
N ASN A 170 -14.33 25.10 46.18
CA ASN A 170 -14.86 26.46 46.26
C ASN A 170 -15.04 27.11 44.89
N PHE A 171 -14.39 26.61 43.84
CA PHE A 171 -14.54 27.11 42.47
C PHE A 171 -15.84 26.63 41.81
N GLN A 172 -16.42 25.51 42.28
CA GLN A 172 -17.66 24.92 41.77
C GLN A 172 -17.70 24.87 40.23
N PRO A 173 -16.73 24.18 39.59
CA PRO A 173 -16.73 24.05 38.14
C PRO A 173 -18.00 23.35 37.67
N GLU A 174 -18.55 23.80 36.54
CA GLU A 174 -19.59 23.05 35.85
C GLU A 174 -18.95 21.86 35.14
N ILE A 175 -19.52 20.66 35.28
CA ILE A 175 -18.98 19.45 34.64
C ILE A 175 -19.87 19.07 33.46
N ASN A 176 -19.27 19.00 32.26
CA ASN A 176 -19.89 18.48 31.06
C ASN A 176 -19.23 17.13 30.69
N LEU A 177 -20.04 16.07 30.70
CA LEU A 177 -19.61 14.71 30.39
C LEU A 177 -20.10 14.19 29.04
N ALA A 178 -20.94 14.98 28.36
CA ALA A 178 -21.63 14.55 27.16
C ALA A 178 -20.84 14.82 25.87
N SER A 179 -20.12 15.94 25.80
CA SER A 179 -19.61 16.45 24.51
C SER A 179 -18.21 15.93 24.14
N LEU A 180 -17.35 15.64 25.13
CA LEU A 180 -15.92 15.43 24.85
C LEU A 180 -15.63 14.11 24.11
N ARG A 181 -16.31 13.02 24.48
CA ARG A 181 -16.09 11.70 23.88
C ARG A 181 -16.35 11.73 22.38
N GLU A 182 -17.57 12.12 21.99
CA GLU A 182 -17.97 12.21 20.59
C GLU A 182 -17.04 13.15 19.81
N ALA A 183 -16.71 14.31 20.37
CA ALA A 183 -15.82 15.26 19.69
C ALA A 183 -14.42 14.69 19.40
N ILE A 184 -13.83 13.94 20.32
CA ILE A 184 -12.54 13.27 20.09
C ILE A 184 -12.71 12.16 19.04
N GLU A 185 -13.75 11.35 19.17
CA GLU A 185 -14.02 10.22 18.29
C GLU A 185 -14.24 10.66 16.83
N GLU A 186 -14.95 11.77 16.61
CA GLU A 186 -15.18 12.37 15.28
C GLU A 186 -13.94 13.06 14.73
N CYS A 187 -13.17 13.76 15.57
CA CYS A 187 -11.91 14.37 15.13
C CYS A 187 -10.84 13.34 14.73
N ARG A 188 -10.88 12.12 15.29
CA ARG A 188 -9.99 11.01 14.93
C ARG A 188 -10.32 10.38 13.58
N VAL A 189 -11.52 10.58 13.04
CA VAL A 189 -11.93 10.01 11.75
C VAL A 189 -11.02 10.52 10.63
N VAL A 190 -10.79 11.83 10.59
CA VAL A 190 -9.96 12.51 9.57
C VAL A 190 -8.53 12.68 10.10
N LYS A 191 -7.60 11.98 9.46
CA LYS A 191 -6.19 11.93 9.86
C LYS A 191 -5.45 13.13 9.31
N ASP A 192 -4.53 13.69 10.10
CA ASP A 192 -3.54 14.63 9.56
C ASP A 192 -2.29 13.93 9.02
N GLU A 193 -1.36 14.72 8.48
CA GLU A 193 -0.14 14.22 7.85
C GLU A 193 0.74 13.41 8.80
N HIS A 194 0.78 13.75 10.10
CA HIS A 194 1.55 12.99 11.08
C HIS A 194 0.92 11.61 11.30
N GLU A 195 -0.40 11.58 11.48
CA GLU A 195 -1.16 10.35 11.67
C GLU A 195 -1.05 9.41 10.45
N ILE A 196 -1.23 9.96 9.25
CA ILE A 196 -1.04 9.20 8.00
C ILE A 196 0.40 8.68 7.88
N ALA A 197 1.41 9.45 8.27
CA ALA A 197 2.79 8.99 8.24
C ALA A 197 3.04 7.82 9.21
N MET A 198 2.45 7.83 10.41
CA MET A 198 2.53 6.71 11.34
C MET A 198 1.85 5.45 10.80
N ILE A 199 0.62 5.58 10.28
CA ILE A 199 -0.15 4.47 9.68
C ILE A 199 0.60 3.90 8.46
N ARG A 200 1.14 4.76 7.59
CA ARG A 200 1.94 4.35 6.43
C ARG A 200 3.17 3.57 6.85
N HIS A 201 3.86 4.00 7.91
CA HIS A 201 5.02 3.26 8.44
C HIS A 201 4.61 1.88 8.98
N ALA A 202 3.52 1.80 9.76
CA ALA A 202 2.98 0.53 10.23
C ALA A 202 2.61 -0.41 9.06
N ASN A 203 2.03 0.14 7.98
CA ASN A 203 1.68 -0.60 6.77
C ASN A 203 2.89 -1.18 6.04
N ILE A 204 3.94 -0.37 5.87
CA ILE A 204 5.19 -0.80 5.22
C ILE A 204 5.86 -1.93 6.02
N VAL A 205 5.96 -1.79 7.36
CA VAL A 205 6.54 -2.82 8.22
C VAL A 205 5.70 -4.09 8.21
N SER A 206 4.38 -3.96 8.28
CA SER A 206 3.44 -5.10 8.24
C SER A 206 3.51 -5.81 6.90
N SER A 207 3.51 -5.07 5.79
CA SER A 207 3.67 -5.62 4.43
C SER A 207 4.96 -6.42 4.30
N TYR A 208 6.08 -5.88 4.78
CA TYR A 208 7.35 -6.61 4.81
C TYR A 208 7.26 -7.87 5.67
N ALA A 209 6.63 -7.80 6.84
CA ALA A 209 6.45 -8.96 7.71
C ALA A 209 5.59 -10.05 7.05
N HIS A 210 4.51 -9.69 6.34
CA HIS A 210 3.74 -10.61 5.49
C HIS A 210 4.64 -11.33 4.49
N GLU A 211 5.45 -10.61 3.72
CA GLU A 211 6.39 -11.20 2.76
C GLU A 211 7.37 -12.19 3.42
N GLN A 212 7.87 -11.87 4.63
CA GLN A 212 8.75 -12.76 5.37
C GLN A 212 8.04 -14.04 5.84
N VAL A 213 6.77 -13.94 6.23
CA VAL A 213 5.94 -15.11 6.56
C VAL A 213 5.74 -15.98 5.32
N LEU A 214 5.33 -15.41 4.18
CA LEU A 214 5.17 -16.14 2.92
C LEU A 214 6.47 -16.87 2.53
N SER A 215 7.63 -16.21 2.69
CA SER A 215 8.93 -16.82 2.41
C SER A 215 9.34 -17.95 3.38
N SER A 216 8.68 -18.03 4.54
CA SER A 216 8.97 -18.98 5.62
C SER A 216 8.08 -20.21 5.61
N VAL A 217 6.97 -20.19 4.86
CA VAL A 217 6.03 -21.32 4.70
C VAL A 217 6.72 -22.66 4.48
N PRO A 218 7.69 -22.82 3.55
CA PRO A 218 8.28 -24.13 3.28
C PRO A 218 9.07 -24.72 4.46
N ARG A 219 9.36 -23.92 5.49
CA ARG A 219 10.14 -24.31 6.67
C ARG A 219 9.30 -24.37 7.94
N ALA A 220 8.05 -23.93 7.89
CA ALA A 220 7.16 -23.92 9.04
C ALA A 220 6.39 -25.25 9.13
N SER A 221 6.16 -25.72 10.36
CA SER A 221 5.39 -26.94 10.62
C SER A 221 3.94 -26.68 11.05
N ASN A 222 3.68 -25.51 11.64
CA ASN A 222 2.41 -25.10 12.22
C ASN A 222 2.20 -23.58 12.10
N GLU A 223 0.98 -23.14 12.37
CA GLU A 223 0.57 -21.73 12.30
C GLU A 223 1.35 -20.83 13.28
N ARG A 224 1.71 -21.33 14.47
CA ARG A 224 2.43 -20.56 15.51
C ARG A 224 3.81 -20.11 15.04
N GLU A 225 4.51 -20.95 14.28
CA GLU A 225 5.82 -20.60 13.73
C GLU A 225 5.72 -19.43 12.73
N LEU A 226 4.66 -19.39 11.92
CA LEU A 226 4.40 -18.29 11.00
C LEU A 226 4.02 -17.00 11.74
N ASN A 227 3.17 -17.10 12.78
CA ASN A 227 2.89 -15.98 13.68
C ASN A 227 4.18 -15.40 14.29
N ALA A 228 5.08 -16.26 14.79
CA ALA A 228 6.35 -15.82 15.36
C ALA A 228 7.25 -15.10 14.34
N VAL A 229 7.24 -15.51 13.07
CA VAL A 229 7.98 -14.82 12.00
C VAL A 229 7.42 -13.41 11.79
N PHE A 230 6.09 -13.24 11.75
CA PHE A 230 5.47 -11.93 11.61
C PHE A 230 5.90 -10.98 12.75
N VAL A 231 5.66 -11.40 13.99
CA VAL A 231 5.96 -10.60 15.19
C VAL A 231 7.45 -10.24 15.27
N MET A 232 8.34 -11.19 14.98
CA MET A 232 9.79 -10.96 14.98
C MET A 232 10.17 -9.83 14.01
N HIS A 233 9.64 -9.84 12.79
CA HIS A 233 9.96 -8.83 11.79
C HIS A 233 9.34 -7.48 12.11
N CYS A 234 8.14 -7.42 12.69
CA CYS A 234 7.57 -6.17 13.18
C CYS A 234 8.44 -5.56 14.30
N HIS A 235 8.81 -6.36 15.30
CA HIS A 235 9.66 -5.91 16.42
C HIS A 235 11.03 -5.44 15.96
N ALA A 236 11.67 -6.21 15.07
CA ALA A 236 13.00 -5.86 14.54
C ALA A 236 12.99 -4.53 13.77
N ASN A 237 11.85 -4.12 13.23
CA ASN A 237 11.67 -2.88 12.48
C ASN A 237 10.96 -1.78 13.28
N GLY A 238 10.96 -1.87 14.62
CA GLY A 238 10.54 -0.78 15.50
C GLY A 238 9.05 -0.73 15.84
N CYS A 239 8.23 -1.64 15.32
CA CYS A 239 6.85 -1.82 15.77
C CYS A 239 6.82 -2.78 16.96
N LYS A 240 6.77 -2.22 18.18
CA LYS A 240 6.85 -2.99 19.43
C LYS A 240 5.58 -3.78 19.75
N GLU A 241 4.46 -3.35 19.19
CA GLU A 241 3.14 -3.92 19.46
C GLU A 241 2.51 -4.36 18.14
N MET A 242 1.64 -5.37 18.22
CA MET A 242 0.72 -5.70 17.13
C MET A 242 -0.58 -4.94 17.35
N ALA A 243 -1.23 -4.52 16.26
CA ALA A 243 -2.51 -3.81 16.35
C ALA A 243 -3.60 -4.70 16.99
N TYR A 244 -3.53 -6.00 16.74
CA TYR A 244 -4.39 -7.06 17.27
C TYR A 244 -3.64 -8.39 17.26
N GLY A 245 -4.20 -9.43 17.90
CA GLY A 245 -3.63 -10.76 17.85
C GLY A 245 -3.68 -11.33 16.43
N CYS A 246 -2.53 -11.68 15.86
CA CYS A 246 -2.45 -12.19 14.50
C CYS A 246 -3.36 -13.41 14.30
N ILE A 247 -3.99 -13.50 13.14
CA ILE A 247 -4.83 -14.62 12.73
C ILE A 247 -4.05 -15.39 11.67
N CYS A 248 -3.58 -16.58 12.04
CA CYS A 248 -2.84 -17.50 11.16
C CYS A 248 -3.72 -18.73 10.92
N ALA A 249 -4.69 -18.63 10.01
CA ALA A 249 -5.76 -19.60 9.87
C ALA A 249 -5.56 -20.48 8.63
N SER A 250 -5.05 -21.70 8.81
CA SER A 250 -4.76 -22.61 7.70
C SER A 250 -5.87 -23.63 7.44
N GLY A 251 -6.19 -23.85 6.16
CA GLY A 251 -7.25 -24.74 5.71
C GLY A 251 -8.63 -24.27 6.19
N THR A 252 -9.44 -25.20 6.70
CA THR A 252 -10.81 -24.90 7.17
C THR A 252 -10.87 -23.88 8.32
N ALA A 253 -9.77 -23.69 9.06
CA ALA A 253 -9.67 -22.64 10.07
C ALA A 253 -9.87 -21.23 9.47
N GLY A 254 -9.52 -21.03 8.18
CA GLY A 254 -9.74 -19.78 7.46
C GLY A 254 -11.22 -19.37 7.34
N SER A 255 -12.16 -20.26 7.67
CA SER A 255 -13.59 -19.93 7.77
C SER A 255 -13.99 -19.26 9.09
N THR A 256 -13.09 -19.20 10.08
CA THR A 256 -13.29 -18.56 11.38
C THR A 256 -12.67 -17.16 11.37
N LEU A 257 -13.50 -16.12 11.41
CA LEU A 257 -13.07 -14.74 11.14
C LEU A 257 -11.99 -14.22 12.11
N HIS A 258 -12.12 -14.48 13.41
CA HIS A 258 -11.16 -14.07 14.45
C HIS A 258 -10.44 -15.29 15.06
N TYR A 259 -9.82 -16.11 14.21
CA TYR A 259 -9.10 -17.31 14.65
C TYR A 259 -7.76 -16.95 15.30
N VAL A 260 -7.61 -17.22 16.61
CA VAL A 260 -6.40 -16.84 17.38
C VAL A 260 -5.67 -18.03 18.03
N HIS A 261 -6.15 -19.26 17.85
CA HIS A 261 -5.48 -20.44 18.40
C HIS A 261 -4.09 -20.62 17.80
N ASN A 262 -3.96 -20.40 16.49
CA ASN A 262 -2.70 -20.38 15.74
C ASN A 262 -1.77 -21.55 16.08
N ASP A 263 -2.31 -22.75 16.22
CA ASP A 263 -1.57 -23.92 16.72
C ASP A 263 -1.74 -25.17 15.85
N GLN A 264 -2.48 -25.08 14.76
CA GLN A 264 -2.74 -26.24 13.91
C GLN A 264 -1.54 -26.55 13.01
N PRO A 265 -1.32 -27.84 12.69
CA PRO A 265 -0.32 -28.24 11.71
C PRO A 265 -0.67 -27.70 10.31
N LEU A 266 0.35 -27.39 9.50
CA LEU A 266 0.18 -26.93 8.11
C LEU A 266 0.03 -28.10 7.12
N GLU A 267 0.46 -29.31 7.50
CA GLU A 267 0.47 -30.46 6.61
C GLU A 267 -0.95 -30.84 6.12
N GLY A 268 -1.07 -31.06 4.80
CA GLY A 268 -2.31 -31.52 4.17
C GLY A 268 -3.36 -30.44 3.92
N LYS A 269 -3.04 -29.17 4.23
CA LYS A 269 -3.91 -28.01 4.01
C LYS A 269 -3.58 -27.30 2.70
N ASP A 270 -4.57 -26.62 2.14
CA ASP A 270 -4.49 -26.06 0.78
C ASP A 270 -3.93 -24.62 0.78
N ASN A 271 -4.42 -23.77 1.68
CA ASN A 271 -4.00 -22.37 1.85
C ASN A 271 -3.98 -21.97 3.33
N ILE A 272 -3.40 -20.81 3.61
CA ILE A 272 -3.49 -20.11 4.89
C ILE A 272 -3.96 -18.68 4.64
N LEU A 273 -4.90 -18.23 5.47
CA LEU A 273 -5.31 -16.84 5.60
C LEU A 273 -4.49 -16.25 6.75
N LEU A 274 -3.61 -15.30 6.43
CA LEU A 274 -2.85 -14.52 7.39
C LEU A 274 -3.46 -13.13 7.47
N ASP A 275 -4.07 -12.81 8.59
CA ASP A 275 -4.57 -11.49 8.91
C ASP A 275 -3.74 -10.97 10.10
N ALA A 276 -2.89 -9.99 9.82
CA ALA A 276 -1.92 -9.48 10.78
C ALA A 276 -1.46 -8.05 10.42
N GLY A 277 -1.43 -7.19 11.44
CA GLY A 277 -0.99 -5.81 11.33
C GLY A 277 -0.21 -5.36 12.57
N ALA A 278 0.83 -4.57 12.35
CA ALA A 278 1.65 -3.98 13.40
C ALA A 278 1.06 -2.65 13.90
N GLU A 279 1.47 -2.23 15.09
CA GLU A 279 1.21 -0.91 15.63
C GLU A 279 2.53 -0.13 15.76
N TYR A 280 2.56 1.07 15.17
CA TYR A 280 3.67 2.00 15.31
C TYR A 280 3.21 3.26 16.03
N ASN A 281 3.76 3.52 17.22
CA ASN A 281 3.42 4.67 18.07
C ASN A 281 1.90 4.87 18.23
N CYS A 282 1.19 3.80 18.60
CA CYS A 282 -0.27 3.78 18.75
C CYS A 282 -1.09 3.86 17.45
N TYR A 283 -0.49 3.87 16.26
CA TYR A 283 -1.21 3.80 14.98
C TYR A 283 -1.09 2.43 14.32
N CYS A 284 -2.22 1.91 13.87
CA CYS A 284 -2.37 0.53 13.42
C CYS A 284 -2.24 0.41 11.89
N ALA A 285 -1.81 -0.77 11.45
CA ALA A 285 -2.08 -1.32 10.12
C ALA A 285 -3.01 -2.53 10.28
N ASP A 286 -3.73 -2.88 9.21
CA ASP A 286 -4.58 -4.07 9.14
C ASP A 286 -4.48 -4.69 7.74
N ILE A 287 -3.85 -5.86 7.64
CA ILE A 287 -3.54 -6.46 6.34
C ILE A 287 -3.85 -7.94 6.40
N THR A 288 -4.69 -8.38 5.48
CA THR A 288 -4.96 -9.78 5.22
C THR A 288 -4.40 -10.22 3.86
N ARG A 289 -3.64 -11.33 3.87
CA ARG A 289 -3.24 -12.06 2.67
C ARG A 289 -3.55 -13.55 2.83
N THR A 290 -4.10 -14.12 1.77
CA THR A 290 -4.29 -15.57 1.66
C THR A 290 -3.30 -16.15 0.65
N PHE A 291 -2.60 -17.23 0.98
CA PHE A 291 -1.58 -17.81 0.11
C PHE A 291 -1.51 -19.33 0.22
N PRO A 292 -1.04 -20.03 -0.84
CA PRO A 292 -1.04 -21.48 -0.86
C PRO A 292 0.08 -22.03 0.03
N ILE A 293 -0.23 -23.11 0.74
CA ILE A 293 0.73 -23.84 1.60
C ILE A 293 0.91 -25.28 1.13
N THR A 294 0.44 -25.59 -0.07
CA THR A 294 0.68 -26.86 -0.76
C THR A 294 2.18 -27.12 -0.95
N LYS A 295 2.55 -28.40 -1.11
CA LYS A 295 3.96 -28.81 -1.26
C LYS A 295 4.69 -28.16 -2.43
N ASP A 296 3.98 -27.79 -3.49
CA ASP A 296 4.52 -27.13 -4.69
C ASP A 296 4.35 -25.61 -4.67
N GLY A 297 3.78 -25.04 -3.59
CA GLY A 297 3.58 -23.61 -3.39
C GLY A 297 2.57 -23.00 -4.36
N ARG A 298 1.61 -23.79 -4.85
CA ARG A 298 0.58 -23.36 -5.80
C ARG A 298 -0.82 -23.49 -5.23
N PHE A 299 -1.70 -22.60 -5.62
CA PHE A 299 -3.10 -22.75 -5.26
C PHE A 299 -3.68 -24.04 -5.85
N THR A 300 -4.49 -24.74 -5.07
CA THR A 300 -5.41 -25.74 -5.64
C THR A 300 -6.40 -25.03 -6.55
N LYS A 301 -7.07 -25.79 -7.44
CA LYS A 301 -8.05 -25.22 -8.36
C LYS A 301 -9.12 -24.44 -7.61
N GLU A 302 -9.72 -25.06 -6.60
CA GLU A 302 -10.80 -24.47 -5.80
C GLU A 302 -10.31 -23.26 -5.01
N SER A 303 -9.11 -23.32 -4.42
CA SER A 303 -8.54 -22.16 -3.71
C SER A 303 -8.26 -21.00 -4.65
N LYS A 304 -7.75 -21.27 -5.86
CA LYS A 304 -7.49 -20.23 -6.87
C LYS A 304 -8.77 -19.58 -7.36
N GLU A 305 -9.80 -20.38 -7.64
CA GLU A 305 -11.10 -19.87 -8.08
C GLU A 305 -11.72 -18.89 -7.06
N ILE A 306 -11.60 -19.19 -5.77
CA ILE A 306 -12.07 -18.31 -4.70
C ILE A 306 -11.14 -17.11 -4.50
N TYR A 307 -9.83 -17.30 -4.60
CA TYR A 307 -8.86 -16.20 -4.55
C TYR A 307 -9.08 -15.16 -5.65
N ASP A 308 -9.19 -15.61 -6.91
CA ASP A 308 -9.45 -14.73 -8.05
C ASP A 308 -10.80 -14.00 -7.90
N LEU A 309 -11.81 -14.65 -7.31
CA LEU A 309 -13.09 -14.02 -7.03
C LEU A 309 -13.01 -12.96 -5.93
N VAL A 310 -12.32 -13.22 -4.83
CA VAL A 310 -12.14 -12.24 -3.75
C VAL A 310 -11.31 -11.05 -4.24
N LEU A 311 -10.27 -11.29 -5.04
CA LEU A 311 -9.49 -10.22 -5.68
C LEU A 311 -10.37 -9.35 -6.59
N LEU A 312 -11.29 -9.96 -7.34
CA LEU A 312 -12.28 -9.23 -8.15
C LEU A 312 -13.25 -8.43 -7.27
N MET A 313 -13.75 -9.00 -6.16
CA MET A 313 -14.61 -8.28 -5.21
C MET A 313 -13.92 -7.02 -4.66
N GLN A 314 -12.65 -7.14 -4.26
CA GLN A 314 -11.85 -6.03 -3.75
C GLN A 314 -11.65 -4.94 -4.81
N SER A 315 -11.27 -5.36 -6.03
CA SER A 315 -11.04 -4.47 -7.16
C SER A 315 -12.31 -3.72 -7.58
N GLU A 316 -13.47 -4.38 -7.56
CA GLU A 316 -14.74 -3.75 -7.86
C GLU A 316 -15.21 -2.77 -6.78
N ALA A 317 -14.92 -3.05 -5.50
CA ALA A 317 -15.15 -2.10 -4.42
C ALA A 317 -14.25 -0.86 -4.56
N PHE A 318 -12.96 -1.05 -4.86
CA PHE A 318 -12.01 0.05 -5.06
C PHE A 318 -12.45 1.07 -6.12
N LYS A 319 -13.10 0.62 -7.20
CA LYS A 319 -13.63 1.51 -8.25
C LYS A 319 -14.67 2.52 -7.73
N LEU A 320 -15.27 2.26 -6.56
CA LEU A 320 -16.27 3.13 -5.94
C LEU A 320 -15.69 4.02 -4.83
N ILE A 321 -14.52 3.66 -4.27
CA ILE A 321 -13.90 4.38 -3.16
C ILE A 321 -13.38 5.73 -3.65
N ARG A 322 -13.95 6.81 -3.09
CA ARG A 322 -13.60 8.22 -3.34
C ARG A 322 -14.30 9.10 -2.31
N PRO A 323 -13.97 10.40 -2.22
CA PRO A 323 -14.69 11.33 -1.35
C PRO A 323 -16.20 11.32 -1.58
N GLY A 324 -16.95 11.25 -0.49
CA GLY A 324 -18.42 11.26 -0.49
C GLY A 324 -19.07 9.95 -0.95
N ALA A 325 -18.31 8.91 -1.30
CA ALA A 325 -18.90 7.61 -1.64
C ALA A 325 -19.62 7.01 -0.43
N MET A 326 -20.81 6.44 -0.64
CA MET A 326 -21.54 5.71 0.39
C MET A 326 -20.90 4.34 0.59
N TRP A 327 -20.54 4.00 1.82
CA TRP A 327 -19.83 2.75 2.09
C TRP A 327 -20.71 1.52 1.87
N GLU A 328 -22.01 1.68 2.09
CA GLU A 328 -23.03 0.69 1.78
C GLU A 328 -23.01 0.31 0.30
N ASP A 329 -22.79 1.27 -0.61
CA ASP A 329 -22.70 1.01 -2.05
C ASP A 329 -21.45 0.18 -2.38
N CYS A 330 -20.30 0.51 -1.78
CA CYS A 330 -19.07 -0.28 -1.91
C CYS A 330 -19.29 -1.72 -1.42
N HIS A 331 -19.91 -1.86 -0.25
CA HIS A 331 -20.21 -3.15 0.37
C HIS A 331 -21.16 -4.00 -0.50
N MET A 332 -22.26 -3.41 -0.99
CA MET A 332 -23.20 -4.11 -1.86
C MET A 332 -22.59 -4.45 -3.23
N LYS A 333 -21.66 -3.63 -3.73
CA LYS A 333 -20.91 -3.94 -4.94
C LYS A 333 -20.02 -5.18 -4.76
N ALA A 334 -19.33 -5.30 -3.64
CA ALA A 334 -18.54 -6.49 -3.31
C ALA A 334 -19.45 -7.74 -3.19
N HIS A 335 -20.57 -7.64 -2.48
CA HIS A 335 -21.54 -8.74 -2.37
C HIS A 335 -22.10 -9.19 -3.71
N THR A 336 -22.52 -8.24 -4.56
CA THR A 336 -23.07 -8.55 -5.89
C THR A 336 -22.01 -9.22 -6.77
N THR A 337 -20.76 -8.75 -6.71
CA THR A 337 -19.63 -9.35 -7.42
C THR A 337 -19.37 -10.78 -6.96
N GLY A 338 -19.36 -11.01 -5.63
CA GLY A 338 -19.26 -12.34 -5.05
C GLY A 338 -20.40 -13.26 -5.46
N ALA A 339 -21.64 -12.77 -5.49
CA ALA A 339 -22.82 -13.54 -5.90
C ALA A 339 -22.71 -14.05 -7.35
N LEU A 340 -22.36 -13.16 -8.28
CA LEU A 340 -22.17 -13.50 -9.69
C LEU A 340 -21.00 -14.47 -9.88
N GLY A 341 -19.91 -14.30 -9.12
CA GLY A 341 -18.77 -15.20 -9.16
C GLY A 341 -19.09 -16.60 -8.66
N LEU A 342 -19.74 -16.72 -7.51
CA LEU A 342 -20.17 -18.02 -6.97
C LEU A 342 -21.18 -18.71 -7.88
N GLN A 343 -22.06 -17.95 -8.56
CA GLN A 343 -22.93 -18.48 -9.60
C GLN A 343 -22.13 -19.00 -10.82
N LYS A 344 -21.13 -18.24 -11.28
CA LYS A 344 -20.25 -18.65 -12.40
C LYS A 344 -19.46 -19.93 -12.09
N LEU A 345 -19.06 -20.11 -10.83
CA LEU A 345 -18.41 -21.35 -10.34
C LEU A 345 -19.40 -22.52 -10.20
N GLY A 346 -20.70 -22.25 -10.33
CA GLY A 346 -21.78 -23.24 -10.22
C GLY A 346 -22.20 -23.55 -8.79
N ILE A 347 -21.72 -22.80 -7.78
CA ILE A 347 -22.13 -22.96 -6.37
C ILE A 347 -23.57 -22.48 -6.20
N PHE A 348 -23.95 -21.41 -6.90
CA PHE A 348 -25.33 -20.98 -7.02
C PHE A 348 -25.96 -21.45 -8.33
N ASN A 349 -27.26 -21.72 -8.28
CA ASN A 349 -28.03 -22.14 -9.44
C ASN A 349 -27.93 -21.10 -10.57
N LYS A 350 -27.49 -21.55 -11.75
CA LYS A 350 -27.28 -20.73 -12.95
C LYS A 350 -28.56 -20.10 -13.51
N ASP A 351 -29.73 -20.65 -13.16
CA ASP A 351 -31.02 -20.18 -13.66
C ASP A 351 -31.57 -19.01 -12.82
N LEU A 352 -30.92 -18.68 -11.70
CA LEU A 352 -31.29 -17.53 -10.87
C LEU A 352 -30.77 -16.21 -11.46
N THR A 353 -31.58 -15.17 -11.35
CA THR A 353 -31.15 -13.80 -11.60
C THR A 353 -30.30 -13.27 -10.43
N PRO A 354 -29.44 -12.26 -10.65
CA PRO A 354 -28.67 -11.62 -9.58
C PRO A 354 -29.58 -11.11 -8.45
N GLU A 355 -30.73 -10.55 -8.78
CA GLU A 355 -31.73 -10.05 -7.84
C GLU A 355 -32.31 -11.18 -6.97
N GLN A 356 -32.57 -12.34 -7.55
CA GLN A 356 -33.04 -13.52 -6.79
C GLN A 356 -31.96 -14.03 -5.82
N ILE A 357 -30.69 -14.04 -6.23
CA ILE A 357 -29.59 -14.44 -5.33
C ILE A 357 -29.47 -13.45 -4.18
N MET A 358 -29.46 -12.15 -4.47
CA MET A 358 -29.31 -11.11 -3.45
C MET A 358 -30.51 -11.05 -2.48
N SER A 359 -31.74 -11.11 -2.99
CA SER A 359 -32.96 -11.11 -2.15
C SER A 359 -33.07 -12.32 -1.21
N SER A 360 -32.38 -13.42 -1.51
CA SER A 360 -32.33 -14.59 -0.61
C SER A 360 -31.43 -14.39 0.61
N HIS A 361 -30.56 -13.36 0.61
CA HIS A 361 -29.52 -13.12 1.61
C HIS A 361 -28.49 -14.25 1.75
N ILE A 362 -28.42 -15.22 0.83
CA ILE A 362 -27.44 -16.32 0.87
C ILE A 362 -26.00 -15.82 0.95
N MET A 363 -25.71 -14.66 0.34
CA MET A 363 -24.37 -14.09 0.37
C MET A 363 -23.90 -13.75 1.79
N THR A 364 -24.78 -13.47 2.75
CA THR A 364 -24.40 -13.28 4.17
C THR A 364 -23.83 -14.55 4.81
N ARG A 365 -23.97 -15.71 4.15
CA ARG A 365 -23.33 -16.96 4.57
C ARG A 365 -21.89 -17.08 4.11
N PHE A 366 -21.61 -16.61 2.90
CA PHE A 366 -20.29 -16.65 2.28
C PHE A 366 -19.44 -15.42 2.58
N PHE A 367 -20.05 -14.24 2.76
CA PHE A 367 -19.39 -13.00 3.14
C PHE A 367 -20.17 -12.38 4.32
N PRO A 368 -19.86 -12.77 5.57
CA PRO A 368 -20.69 -12.44 6.73
C PRO A 368 -20.34 -11.16 7.47
N HIS A 369 -19.22 -10.52 7.16
CA HIS A 369 -18.74 -9.32 7.85
C HIS A 369 -18.87 -8.09 6.95
N GLY A 370 -18.67 -6.91 7.53
CA GLY A 370 -18.62 -5.68 6.76
C GLY A 370 -17.46 -5.66 5.76
N LEU A 371 -17.56 -4.83 4.71
CA LEU A 371 -16.49 -4.68 3.72
C LEU A 371 -15.20 -4.12 4.29
N GLY A 372 -15.30 -3.42 5.41
CA GLY A 372 -14.18 -2.80 6.09
C GLY A 372 -14.64 -1.76 7.08
N HIS A 373 -13.67 -1.09 7.69
CA HIS A 373 -13.84 -0.20 8.82
C HIS A 373 -12.79 0.89 8.84
N TYR A 374 -13.07 1.97 9.56
CA TYR A 374 -12.03 2.97 9.79
C TYR A 374 -10.86 2.35 10.54
N LEU A 375 -9.67 2.81 10.18
CA LEU A 375 -8.39 2.43 10.77
C LEU A 375 -7.68 3.69 11.25
N GLY A 376 -6.99 3.60 12.38
CA GLY A 376 -6.25 4.73 12.94
C GLY A 376 -5.46 4.32 14.17
N MET A 377 -5.79 4.89 15.33
CA MET A 377 -5.11 4.53 16.58
C MET A 377 -5.58 3.20 17.18
N ASP A 378 -6.72 2.72 16.71
CA ASP A 378 -7.26 1.40 16.96
C ASP A 378 -7.51 0.73 15.60
N THR A 379 -7.41 -0.60 15.54
CA THR A 379 -7.70 -1.39 14.33
C THR A 379 -9.11 -1.11 13.82
N HIS A 380 -10.10 -1.29 14.69
CA HIS A 380 -11.46 -0.80 14.49
C HIS A 380 -11.57 0.60 15.10
N ASP A 381 -11.26 1.63 14.31
CA ASP A 381 -11.22 3.01 14.76
C ASP A 381 -12.62 3.62 14.98
N THR A 382 -12.67 4.81 15.58
CA THR A 382 -13.92 5.46 16.03
C THR A 382 -14.67 6.16 14.88
N GLY A 383 -15.90 6.64 15.14
CA GLY A 383 -16.69 7.45 14.19
C GLY A 383 -17.30 6.68 13.01
N GLY A 384 -17.36 5.35 13.08
CA GLY A 384 -17.96 4.53 12.02
C GLY A 384 -19.49 4.46 12.05
N HIS A 385 -20.13 4.82 13.17
CA HIS A 385 -21.60 4.78 13.36
C HIS A 385 -22.24 3.44 12.96
N ALA A 386 -21.64 2.33 13.39
CA ALA A 386 -22.20 0.99 13.18
C ALA A 386 -23.64 0.87 13.70
N ASN A 387 -24.48 0.14 12.97
CA ASN A 387 -25.85 -0.19 13.39
C ASN A 387 -26.02 -1.71 13.42
N TYR A 388 -25.70 -2.34 14.54
CA TYR A 388 -25.77 -3.80 14.69
C TYR A 388 -27.21 -4.34 14.76
N ASP A 389 -28.19 -3.46 14.96
CA ASP A 389 -29.63 -3.78 14.98
C ASP A 389 -30.30 -3.53 13.62
N ASP A 390 -29.52 -3.31 12.55
CA ASP A 390 -30.07 -3.14 11.20
C ASP A 390 -30.89 -4.38 10.78
N PRO A 391 -32.16 -4.21 10.37
CA PRO A 391 -33.01 -5.33 9.98
C PRO A 391 -32.55 -6.00 8.68
N ASP A 392 -31.74 -5.33 7.85
CA ASP A 392 -31.12 -5.93 6.69
C ASP A 392 -29.81 -6.64 7.09
N PRO A 393 -29.72 -7.98 6.96
CA PRO A 393 -28.56 -8.74 7.41
C PRO A 393 -27.29 -8.43 6.61
N TYR A 394 -27.37 -7.75 5.45
CA TYR A 394 -26.18 -7.24 4.77
C TYR A 394 -25.48 -6.15 5.58
N PHE A 395 -26.23 -5.30 6.28
CA PHE A 395 -25.66 -4.11 6.94
C PHE A 395 -25.40 -4.29 8.43
N ALA A 396 -25.93 -5.34 9.06
CA ALA A 396 -25.83 -5.58 10.50
C ALA A 396 -24.39 -5.69 11.03
N TYR A 397 -23.41 -6.02 10.19
CA TYR A 397 -21.99 -6.11 10.60
C TYR A 397 -21.09 -5.03 9.97
N LEU A 398 -21.67 -4.01 9.31
CA LEU A 398 -20.91 -2.84 8.88
C LEU A 398 -20.46 -2.02 10.09
N ARG A 399 -19.15 -1.82 10.19
CA ARG A 399 -18.55 -0.95 11.22
C ARG A 399 -18.56 0.52 10.82
N LYS A 400 -18.69 0.79 9.51
CA LYS A 400 -18.78 2.13 8.94
C LYS A 400 -20.09 2.30 8.16
N ARG A 401 -20.79 3.43 8.36
CA ARG A 401 -22.01 3.82 7.61
C ARG A 401 -21.88 5.19 6.96
N GLY A 402 -22.56 5.41 5.85
CA GLY A 402 -22.66 6.73 5.20
C GLY A 402 -21.47 7.12 4.31
N PRO A 403 -21.24 8.43 4.06
CA PRO A 403 -20.22 8.93 3.14
C PRO A 403 -18.79 8.78 3.68
N LEU A 404 -17.80 8.67 2.79
CA LEU A 404 -16.37 8.70 3.15
C LEU A 404 -15.83 10.14 3.12
N PRO A 405 -15.31 10.69 4.23
CA PRO A 405 -14.66 12.00 4.22
C PRO A 405 -13.21 11.91 3.71
N VAL A 406 -12.71 13.01 3.13
CA VAL A 406 -11.28 13.16 2.79
C VAL A 406 -10.43 13.04 4.05
N GLY A 407 -9.30 12.36 3.96
CA GLY A 407 -8.36 12.13 5.06
C GLY A 407 -8.74 10.99 6.01
N ALA A 408 -9.90 10.34 5.83
CA ALA A 408 -10.17 9.09 6.54
C ALA A 408 -9.31 7.95 5.99
N VAL A 409 -8.94 7.03 6.87
CA VAL A 409 -8.30 5.75 6.51
C VAL A 409 -9.29 4.63 6.76
N ILE A 410 -9.47 3.74 5.77
CA ILE A 410 -10.45 2.65 5.79
C ILE A 410 -9.86 1.36 5.19
N THR A 411 -10.22 0.21 5.75
CA THR A 411 -9.88 -1.11 5.19
C THR A 411 -10.82 -1.47 4.03
N ASN A 412 -10.31 -2.20 3.03
CA ASN A 412 -11.11 -2.83 1.98
C ASN A 412 -10.80 -4.34 1.96
N GLU A 413 -11.62 -5.11 2.68
CA GLU A 413 -11.33 -6.47 3.13
C GLU A 413 -12.38 -7.53 2.72
N PRO A 414 -12.84 -7.60 1.47
CA PRO A 414 -13.82 -8.62 1.10
C PRO A 414 -13.28 -10.04 1.32
N GLY A 415 -14.19 -10.96 1.61
CA GLY A 415 -13.84 -12.36 1.77
C GLY A 415 -14.97 -13.32 1.44
N ILE A 416 -14.59 -14.55 1.08
CA ILE A 416 -15.50 -15.68 0.88
C ILE A 416 -15.10 -16.81 1.82
N TYR A 417 -16.05 -17.29 2.61
CA TYR A 417 -15.87 -18.28 3.67
C TYR A 417 -16.85 -19.43 3.51
N PHE A 418 -16.32 -20.65 3.64
CA PHE A 418 -17.06 -21.91 3.63
C PHE A 418 -17.25 -22.39 5.06
N ARG A 419 -18.13 -21.70 5.80
CA ARG A 419 -18.45 -21.99 7.22
C ARG A 419 -19.30 -23.24 7.35
N GLU A 420 -18.62 -24.38 7.37
CA GLU A 420 -19.23 -25.72 7.22
C GLU A 420 -20.33 -26.01 8.24
N PHE A 421 -20.09 -25.78 9.53
CA PHE A 421 -21.04 -26.15 10.58
C PHE A 421 -22.42 -25.46 10.45
N PRO A 422 -22.53 -24.12 10.43
CA PRO A 422 -23.83 -23.47 10.28
C PRO A 422 -24.45 -23.72 8.90
N LEU A 423 -23.67 -23.71 7.83
CA LEU A 423 -24.21 -23.80 6.47
C LEU A 423 -24.72 -25.21 6.14
N ARG A 424 -24.04 -26.28 6.58
CA ARG A 424 -24.53 -27.65 6.38
C ARG A 424 -25.86 -27.91 7.09
N GLN A 425 -26.07 -27.32 8.26
CA GLN A 425 -27.35 -27.47 8.96
C GLN A 425 -28.47 -26.77 8.18
N GLU A 426 -28.26 -25.52 7.75
CA GLU A 426 -29.23 -24.79 6.95
C GLU A 426 -29.56 -25.48 5.61
N LEU A 427 -28.56 -26.12 4.98
CA LEU A 427 -28.75 -26.90 3.75
C LEU A 427 -29.60 -28.17 3.99
N LYS A 428 -29.40 -28.86 5.11
CA LYS A 428 -30.21 -30.02 5.49
C LYS A 428 -31.66 -29.64 5.80
N ASP A 429 -31.86 -28.46 6.35
CA ASP A 429 -33.18 -27.94 6.70
C ASP A 429 -33.94 -27.36 5.47
N GLY A 430 -33.35 -27.45 4.27
CA GLY A 430 -33.96 -27.00 3.02
C GLY A 430 -34.00 -25.48 2.83
N LYS A 431 -33.29 -24.72 3.67
CA LYS A 431 -33.32 -23.23 3.65
C LYS A 431 -32.84 -22.65 2.31
N TRP A 432 -31.94 -23.36 1.63
CA TRP A 432 -31.27 -22.89 0.41
C TRP A 432 -31.61 -23.75 -0.83
N ASP A 433 -32.72 -24.50 -0.76
CA ASP A 433 -33.19 -25.34 -1.87
C ASP A 433 -33.48 -24.51 -3.12
N GLY A 434 -33.01 -25.00 -4.27
CA GLY A 434 -33.09 -24.29 -5.55
C GLY A 434 -32.11 -23.12 -5.72
N ILE A 435 -31.39 -22.73 -4.66
CA ILE A 435 -30.38 -21.66 -4.67
C ILE A 435 -28.97 -22.23 -4.71
N VAL A 436 -28.62 -23.13 -3.78
CA VAL A 436 -27.26 -23.69 -3.67
C VAL A 436 -27.20 -25.07 -4.34
N VAL A 437 -26.21 -25.26 -5.22
CA VAL A 437 -25.91 -26.56 -5.84
C VAL A 437 -24.94 -27.31 -4.93
N GLN A 438 -25.48 -28.17 -4.06
CA GLN A 438 -24.71 -28.82 -2.98
C GLN A 438 -23.57 -29.69 -3.50
N GLU A 439 -23.75 -30.35 -4.64
CA GLU A 439 -22.73 -31.20 -5.27
C GLU A 439 -21.49 -30.40 -5.69
N VAL A 440 -21.68 -29.14 -6.11
CA VAL A 440 -20.60 -28.24 -6.49
C VAL A 440 -19.93 -27.66 -5.25
N LEU A 441 -20.74 -27.23 -4.26
CA LEU A 441 -20.27 -26.67 -2.99
C LEU A 441 -19.34 -27.65 -2.23
N GLU A 442 -19.59 -28.95 -2.30
CA GLU A 442 -18.82 -29.97 -1.59
C GLU A 442 -17.30 -29.92 -1.88
N ARG A 443 -16.90 -29.43 -3.06
CA ARG A 443 -15.50 -29.29 -3.45
C ARG A 443 -14.76 -28.17 -2.70
N TYR A 444 -15.48 -27.15 -2.23
CA TYR A 444 -14.89 -25.92 -1.71
C TYR A 444 -14.76 -25.89 -0.18
N TRP A 445 -15.33 -26.84 0.56
CA TRP A 445 -15.22 -26.85 2.03
C TRP A 445 -13.76 -26.78 2.52
N ARG A 446 -12.85 -27.47 1.82
CA ARG A 446 -11.42 -27.51 2.17
C ARG A 446 -10.70 -26.16 2.07
N VAL A 447 -11.22 -25.23 1.26
CA VAL A 447 -10.65 -23.88 1.10
C VAL A 447 -10.73 -23.12 2.43
N GLY A 448 -11.77 -23.39 3.23
CA GLY A 448 -12.03 -22.69 4.49
C GLY A 448 -12.47 -21.25 4.25
N GLY A 449 -11.53 -20.37 3.91
CA GLY A 449 -11.83 -19.00 3.57
C GLY A 449 -10.67 -18.30 2.86
N VAL A 450 -11.03 -17.26 2.11
CA VAL A 450 -10.10 -16.33 1.50
C VAL A 450 -10.56 -14.92 1.83
N ARG A 451 -9.63 -14.09 2.32
CA ARG A 451 -9.78 -12.64 2.47
C ARG A 451 -8.54 -11.96 1.90
N ILE A 452 -8.75 -10.80 1.29
CA ILE A 452 -7.70 -9.90 0.82
C ILE A 452 -8.07 -8.52 1.32
N GLU A 453 -7.15 -7.88 2.03
CA GLU A 453 -7.39 -6.63 2.74
C GLU A 453 -6.23 -5.67 2.57
N ASP A 454 -6.59 -4.42 2.28
CA ASP A 454 -5.68 -3.30 2.13
C ASP A 454 -6.20 -2.09 2.89
N ASP A 455 -5.26 -1.28 3.38
CA ASP A 455 -5.49 -0.02 4.06
C ASP A 455 -5.41 1.14 3.06
N VAL A 456 -6.45 1.96 2.95
CA VAL A 456 -6.44 3.12 2.05
C VAL A 456 -6.81 4.42 2.75
N VAL A 457 -6.11 5.49 2.39
CA VAL A 457 -6.47 6.86 2.79
C VAL A 457 -7.25 7.54 1.68
N ILE A 458 -8.37 8.17 2.02
CA ILE A 458 -9.21 8.90 1.06
C ILE A 458 -8.56 10.25 0.75
N THR A 459 -8.25 10.49 -0.54
CA THR A 459 -7.68 11.75 -1.04
C THR A 459 -8.78 12.60 -1.67
N GLU A 460 -8.49 13.87 -2.00
CA GLU A 460 -9.46 14.81 -2.62
C GLU A 460 -10.08 14.29 -3.93
N ASP A 461 -9.38 13.42 -4.65
CA ASP A 461 -9.73 12.92 -5.98
C ASP A 461 -9.91 11.40 -6.05
N GLY A 462 -9.72 10.69 -4.93
CA GLY A 462 -9.79 9.23 -4.90
C GLY A 462 -9.29 8.64 -3.57
N TYR A 463 -8.28 7.77 -3.67
CA TYR A 463 -7.62 7.16 -2.52
C TYR A 463 -6.16 6.84 -2.84
N GLU A 464 -5.34 6.74 -1.80
CA GLU A 464 -3.99 6.16 -1.84
C GLU A 464 -4.02 4.84 -1.08
N ASN A 465 -3.50 3.77 -1.68
CA ASN A 465 -3.32 2.48 -1.00
C ASN A 465 -1.98 2.48 -0.23
N LEU A 466 -2.06 2.30 1.08
CA LEU A 466 -0.92 2.30 1.99
C LEU A 466 -0.25 0.91 2.08
N THR A 467 -1.00 -0.14 1.74
CA THR A 467 -0.53 -1.52 1.76
C THR A 467 0.38 -1.80 0.56
N THR A 468 1.57 -2.35 0.82
CA THR A 468 2.62 -2.52 -0.21
C THR A 468 2.87 -3.98 -0.60
N VAL A 469 2.46 -4.94 0.24
CA VAL A 469 2.55 -6.36 -0.08
C VAL A 469 1.57 -6.70 -1.21
N SER A 470 2.03 -7.42 -2.23
CA SER A 470 1.21 -7.73 -3.40
C SER A 470 0.05 -8.69 -3.09
N SER A 471 -1.10 -8.47 -3.73
CA SER A 471 -2.23 -9.40 -3.81
C SER A 471 -2.32 -10.10 -5.18
N ASP A 472 -1.35 -9.91 -6.06
CA ASP A 472 -1.26 -10.62 -7.34
C ASP A 472 -0.89 -12.09 -7.11
N TRP A 473 -1.68 -13.02 -7.66
CA TRP A 473 -1.52 -14.44 -7.36
C TRP A 473 -0.19 -14.99 -7.87
N GLN A 474 0.37 -14.47 -8.97
CA GLN A 474 1.68 -14.89 -9.48
C GLN A 474 2.78 -14.51 -8.51
N THR A 475 2.70 -13.30 -7.95
CA THR A 475 3.63 -12.82 -6.93
C THR A 475 3.55 -13.67 -5.67
N VAL A 476 2.32 -13.92 -5.18
CA VAL A 476 2.06 -14.76 -4.01
C VAL A 476 2.59 -16.18 -4.20
N GLU A 477 2.40 -16.76 -5.39
CA GLU A 477 2.93 -18.09 -5.73
C GLU A 477 4.45 -18.14 -5.92
N ALA A 478 5.08 -17.02 -6.27
CA ALA A 478 6.52 -16.95 -6.50
C ALA A 478 7.32 -16.80 -5.19
N MET A 479 6.79 -16.07 -4.20
CA MET A 479 7.49 -15.73 -2.96
C MET A 479 8.01 -16.94 -2.15
N PRO A 480 7.24 -18.03 -1.95
CA PRO A 480 7.72 -19.21 -1.22
C PRO A 480 8.88 -19.94 -1.91
N ARG A 481 9.07 -19.73 -3.23
CA ARG A 481 10.04 -20.48 -4.05
C ARG A 481 11.42 -19.85 -4.13
N LEU A 482 11.56 -18.59 -3.70
CA LEU A 482 12.82 -17.83 -3.80
C LEU A 482 13.98 -18.34 -2.92
N LYS A 483 13.80 -19.42 -2.13
CA LYS A 483 14.85 -19.96 -1.24
C LYS A 483 15.04 -21.49 -1.26
N SER A 484 14.49 -22.24 -2.23
CA SER A 484 14.53 -23.72 -2.20
C SER A 484 15.54 -24.42 -3.13
N SER A 485 16.47 -23.71 -3.79
CA SER A 485 17.51 -24.39 -4.60
C SER A 485 18.94 -24.00 -4.24
N LYS A 486 19.79 -25.03 -4.15
CA LYS A 486 21.24 -24.99 -3.93
C LYS A 486 21.92 -24.06 -4.96
N ILE A 487 22.17 -22.81 -4.59
CA ILE A 487 23.04 -21.91 -5.35
C ILE A 487 24.03 -21.29 -4.35
N GLN A 488 24.98 -22.09 -3.89
CA GLN A 488 26.09 -21.59 -3.07
C GLN A 488 27.48 -21.95 -3.61
N THR A 489 27.56 -22.58 -4.79
CA THR A 489 28.86 -23.07 -5.31
C THR A 489 29.22 -22.64 -6.73
N THR A 490 28.31 -22.02 -7.49
CA THR A 490 28.61 -21.61 -8.89
C THR A 490 28.93 -20.12 -9.04
N ILE A 491 28.45 -19.26 -8.12
CA ILE A 491 28.63 -17.79 -8.20
C ILE A 491 30.01 -17.32 -7.73
N GLN A 492 30.74 -18.15 -6.97
CA GLN A 492 32.07 -17.79 -6.46
C GLN A 492 33.18 -17.83 -7.52
N ARG A 493 32.98 -18.50 -8.66
CA ARG A 493 34.01 -18.59 -9.71
C ARG A 493 33.95 -17.51 -10.78
N THR A 494 32.86 -16.75 -10.86
CA THR A 494 32.72 -15.65 -11.84
C THR A 494 32.89 -14.26 -11.22
N SER A 495 32.92 -14.14 -9.89
CA SER A 495 33.06 -12.84 -9.20
C SER A 495 34.51 -12.37 -8.99
N GLU A 496 35.52 -13.21 -9.22
CA GLU A 496 36.93 -12.82 -9.03
C GLU A 496 37.59 -12.11 -10.25
N LYS A 497 36.83 -11.82 -11.32
CA LYS A 497 37.37 -11.04 -12.47
C LYS A 497 36.56 -9.82 -12.91
N MET A 498 35.61 -9.34 -12.10
CA MET A 498 34.95 -8.06 -12.32
C MET A 498 35.00 -7.20 -11.06
N SER A 499 36.22 -6.91 -10.61
CA SER A 499 36.50 -5.88 -9.61
C SER A 499 36.86 -4.60 -10.34
N THR A 500 35.93 -3.62 -10.35
CA THR A 500 36.13 -2.16 -10.25
C THR A 500 34.86 -1.31 -10.46
N VAL A 501 33.64 -1.90 -10.51
CA VAL A 501 32.40 -1.13 -10.68
C VAL A 501 31.64 -1.01 -9.33
N PRO A 502 31.17 0.19 -8.92
CA PRO A 502 30.35 0.37 -7.71
C PRO A 502 29.03 -0.42 -7.80
N SER A 503 28.51 -0.85 -6.65
CA SER A 503 27.28 -1.65 -6.58
C SER A 503 26.03 -0.84 -6.98
N LEU A 504 25.05 -1.51 -7.59
CA LEU A 504 23.73 -0.98 -7.98
C LEU A 504 22.90 -0.38 -6.81
N ALA A 505 23.32 -0.52 -5.56
CA ALA A 505 22.65 0.08 -4.40
C ALA A 505 22.68 1.62 -4.44
N ASP A 506 23.68 2.22 -5.10
CA ASP A 506 23.86 3.68 -5.10
C ASP A 506 23.03 4.42 -6.16
N ARG A 507 22.20 3.72 -6.97
CA ARG A 507 21.36 4.35 -8.02
C ARG A 507 19.86 4.08 -7.92
N ALA A 508 19.40 3.32 -6.93
CA ALA A 508 17.99 2.92 -6.80
C ALA A 508 17.21 3.66 -5.68
N SER A 509 17.78 4.69 -5.04
CA SER A 509 17.14 5.37 -3.89
C SER A 509 16.78 6.84 -4.09
N ALA A 510 16.64 7.34 -5.32
CA ALA A 510 16.04 8.65 -5.52
C ALA A 510 14.51 8.49 -5.47
N ALA A 511 13.92 8.63 -4.28
CA ALA A 511 12.49 8.91 -4.19
C ALA A 511 12.20 10.13 -5.09
N ALA A 512 11.19 10.04 -5.94
CA ALA A 512 10.76 11.15 -6.78
C ALA A 512 10.49 12.37 -5.88
N ASP A 513 11.24 13.44 -6.07
CA ASP A 513 11.09 14.67 -5.28
C ASP A 513 9.91 15.49 -5.83
N PHE A 514 8.79 15.43 -5.12
CA PHE A 514 7.56 16.18 -5.44
C PHE A 514 7.52 17.58 -4.82
N SER A 515 8.62 18.06 -4.23
CA SER A 515 8.66 19.39 -3.57
C SER A 515 8.53 20.57 -4.52
N THR A 516 8.57 20.35 -5.84
CA THR A 516 8.46 21.40 -6.86
C THR A 516 7.08 21.44 -7.51
N SER A 517 6.58 22.65 -7.76
CA SER A 517 5.29 22.82 -8.45
C SER A 517 5.29 22.10 -9.81
N PRO A 518 4.16 21.55 -10.27
CA PRO A 518 4.07 20.97 -11.61
C PRO A 518 4.34 22.01 -12.72
N VAL A 519 4.79 21.51 -13.87
CA VAL A 519 4.90 22.21 -15.15
C VAL A 519 3.75 21.75 -16.03
N LEU A 520 3.07 22.69 -16.68
CA LEU A 520 2.04 22.38 -17.66
C LEU A 520 2.69 22.08 -19.03
N ILE A 521 2.47 20.88 -19.56
CA ILE A 521 2.89 20.47 -20.89
C ILE A 521 1.66 20.35 -21.77
N ASN A 522 1.53 21.21 -22.78
CA ASN A 522 0.45 21.15 -23.77
C ASN A 522 0.87 20.28 -24.95
N VAL A 523 0.07 19.27 -25.29
CA VAL A 523 0.41 18.28 -26.32
C VAL A 523 -0.58 18.29 -27.48
N GLY A 524 -0.04 18.23 -28.70
CA GLY A 524 -0.81 18.23 -29.93
C GLY A 524 -1.41 19.60 -30.27
N GLU A 525 -2.02 19.71 -31.46
CA GLU A 525 -2.64 20.95 -31.93
C GLU A 525 -3.76 21.44 -31.01
N ALA A 526 -4.52 20.52 -30.42
CA ALA A 526 -5.60 20.82 -29.47
C ALA A 526 -5.09 21.19 -28.06
N LYS A 527 -3.77 21.22 -27.84
CA LYS A 527 -3.13 21.60 -26.56
C LYS A 527 -3.68 20.83 -25.36
N HIS A 528 -3.69 19.50 -25.45
CA HIS A 528 -4.08 18.64 -24.33
C HIS A 528 -3.13 18.86 -23.15
N PRO A 529 -3.63 19.24 -21.96
CA PRO A 529 -2.77 19.61 -20.84
C PRO A 529 -2.28 18.38 -20.07
N PHE A 530 -1.01 18.38 -19.68
CA PHE A 530 -0.40 17.41 -18.76
C PHE A 530 0.38 18.15 -17.68
N TYR A 531 0.23 17.76 -16.41
CA TYR A 531 0.97 18.36 -15.29
C TYR A 531 2.05 17.39 -14.81
N VAL A 532 3.32 17.82 -14.88
CA VAL A 532 4.46 16.98 -14.48
C VAL A 532 5.41 17.76 -13.58
N HIS A 533 5.86 17.16 -12.48
CA HIS A 533 6.78 17.80 -11.54
C HIS A 533 8.10 18.22 -12.22
N GLU A 534 8.55 19.44 -11.96
CA GLU A 534 9.70 20.03 -12.65
C GLU A 534 10.98 19.24 -12.46
N LEU A 535 11.25 18.76 -11.24
CA LEU A 535 12.46 17.97 -10.96
C LEU A 535 12.53 16.72 -11.83
N LEU A 536 11.44 15.97 -11.94
CA LEU A 536 11.38 14.77 -12.78
C LEU A 536 11.67 15.08 -14.25
N LEU A 537 11.10 16.17 -14.76
CA LEU A 537 11.35 16.61 -16.14
C LEU A 537 12.82 16.96 -16.36
N ARG A 538 13.42 17.75 -15.46
CA ARG A 538 14.81 18.20 -15.60
C ARG A 538 15.82 17.08 -15.42
N GLU A 539 15.58 16.17 -14.48
CA GLU A 539 16.49 15.06 -14.19
C GLU A 539 16.54 14.05 -15.34
N SER A 540 15.39 13.78 -15.95
CA SER A 540 15.27 12.79 -17.01
C SER A 540 15.66 13.36 -18.40
N SER A 541 15.35 14.64 -18.67
CA SER A 541 15.42 15.22 -20.00
C SER A 541 16.25 16.51 -20.07
N LYS A 542 17.31 16.48 -20.87
CA LYS A 542 18.13 17.67 -21.19
C LYS A 542 17.32 18.76 -21.89
N PHE A 543 16.29 18.38 -22.65
CA PHE A 543 15.37 19.35 -23.24
C PHE A 543 14.63 20.14 -22.16
N PHE A 544 14.03 19.46 -21.18
CA PHE A 544 13.29 20.15 -20.12
C PHE A 544 14.21 20.91 -19.17
N ASP A 545 15.42 20.42 -18.89
CA ASP A 545 16.41 21.18 -18.12
C ASP A 545 16.75 22.52 -18.79
N ALA A 546 16.95 22.51 -20.11
CA ALA A 546 17.16 23.71 -20.89
C ALA A 546 15.90 24.59 -20.96
N ALA A 547 14.74 24.02 -21.29
CA ALA A 547 13.49 24.75 -21.51
C ALA A 547 12.97 25.43 -20.25
N LEU A 548 13.11 24.79 -19.08
CA LEU A 548 12.62 25.32 -17.82
C LEU A 548 13.59 26.29 -17.16
N ASN A 549 14.76 26.55 -17.75
CA ASN A 549 15.66 27.59 -17.27
C ASN A 549 14.94 28.95 -17.24
N LYS A 550 15.02 29.69 -16.13
CA LYS A 550 14.31 30.97 -15.89
C LYS A 550 14.55 32.05 -16.95
N LYS A 551 15.57 31.89 -17.80
CA LYS A 551 15.84 32.77 -18.94
C LYS A 551 14.86 32.59 -20.10
N TRP A 552 14.21 31.43 -20.22
CA TRP A 552 13.24 31.14 -21.28
C TRP A 552 11.82 31.40 -20.81
N ARG A 553 10.93 31.66 -21.78
CA ARG A 553 9.51 31.93 -21.52
C ARG A 553 8.88 30.75 -20.77
N GLU A 554 9.18 29.55 -21.20
CA GLU A 554 8.69 28.29 -20.65
C GLU A 554 9.07 28.14 -19.17
N GLY A 555 10.30 28.48 -18.79
CA GLY A 555 10.75 28.50 -17.39
C GLY A 555 10.12 29.59 -16.54
N GLN A 556 9.70 30.71 -17.14
CA GLN A 556 8.98 31.79 -16.45
C GLN A 556 7.50 31.49 -16.27
N THR A 557 6.85 30.97 -17.31
CA THR A 557 5.42 30.66 -17.30
C THR A 557 5.10 29.29 -16.72
N ARG A 558 6.11 28.41 -16.62
CA ARG A 558 5.95 26.98 -16.30
C ARG A 558 5.01 26.26 -17.29
N VAL A 559 5.08 26.65 -18.56
CA VAL A 559 4.27 26.07 -19.63
C VAL A 559 5.17 25.70 -20.80
N VAL A 560 5.18 24.43 -21.18
CA VAL A 560 5.89 23.91 -22.35
C VAL A 560 4.87 23.41 -23.37
N ASN A 561 5.08 23.66 -24.66
CA ASN A 561 4.19 23.19 -25.72
C ASN A 561 4.91 22.21 -26.64
N LEU A 562 4.30 21.03 -26.86
CA LEU A 562 4.77 19.96 -27.73
C LEU A 562 3.70 19.68 -28.81
N PRO A 563 3.55 20.57 -29.82
CA PRO A 563 2.48 20.47 -30.81
C PRO A 563 2.61 19.25 -31.74
N GLU A 564 3.85 18.78 -31.95
CA GLU A 564 4.20 17.63 -32.81
C GLU A 564 4.07 16.28 -32.08
N SER A 565 3.67 16.27 -30.81
CA SER A 565 3.57 15.08 -29.97
C SER A 565 2.12 14.64 -29.82
N GLU A 566 1.90 13.34 -29.65
CA GLU A 566 0.56 12.77 -29.44
C GLU A 566 0.29 12.59 -27.94
N PRO A 567 -0.94 12.87 -27.44
CA PRO A 567 -1.28 12.73 -26.03
C PRO A 567 -0.99 11.33 -25.46
N ASN A 568 -1.27 10.27 -26.23
CA ASN A 568 -1.00 8.89 -25.81
C ASN A 568 0.51 8.61 -25.64
N VAL A 569 1.36 9.27 -26.42
CA VAL A 569 2.82 9.10 -26.32
C VAL A 569 3.34 9.85 -25.08
N LEU A 570 2.84 11.07 -24.83
CA LEU A 570 3.22 11.79 -23.60
C LEU A 570 2.69 11.11 -22.33
N LYS A 571 1.51 10.48 -22.37
CA LYS A 571 0.98 9.71 -21.25
C LYS A 571 1.93 8.59 -20.80
N VAL A 572 2.48 7.82 -21.74
CA VAL A 572 3.46 6.76 -21.43
C VAL A 572 4.76 7.37 -20.92
N TYR A 573 5.21 8.49 -21.49
CA TYR A 573 6.39 9.20 -20.99
C TYR A 573 6.20 9.75 -19.57
N GLY A 574 5.01 10.28 -19.26
CA GLY A 574 4.65 10.70 -17.90
C GLY A 574 4.76 9.52 -16.94
N ASN A 575 4.16 8.37 -17.26
CA ASN A 575 4.30 7.18 -16.42
C ASN A 575 5.77 6.76 -16.24
N TRP A 576 6.59 6.85 -17.29
CA TRP A 576 8.03 6.59 -17.21
C TRP A 576 8.72 7.52 -16.20
N LEU A 577 8.44 8.83 -16.24
CA LEU A 577 9.04 9.80 -15.32
C LEU A 577 8.72 9.51 -13.85
N TYR A 578 7.50 9.05 -13.56
CA TYR A 578 7.06 8.79 -12.18
C TYR A 578 7.43 7.40 -11.65
N SER A 579 7.50 6.39 -12.53
CA SER A 579 7.64 4.99 -12.11
C SER A 579 8.95 4.34 -12.53
N GLY A 580 9.66 4.93 -13.50
CA GLY A 580 10.77 4.28 -14.20
C GLY A 580 10.35 3.02 -14.97
N ARG A 581 9.06 2.86 -15.32
CA ARG A 581 8.50 1.71 -16.05
C ARG A 581 7.72 2.15 -17.29
N LEU A 582 7.75 1.31 -18.33
CA LEU A 582 6.99 1.51 -19.57
C LEU A 582 5.66 0.76 -19.51
N PHE A 583 4.55 1.50 -19.53
CA PHE A 583 3.21 0.93 -19.60
C PHE A 583 2.68 1.05 -21.04
N ILE A 584 2.61 -0.08 -21.73
CA ILE A 584 2.16 -0.16 -23.13
C ILE A 584 1.00 -1.16 -23.18
N ASP A 585 -0.18 -0.67 -23.52
CA ASP A 585 -1.37 -1.50 -23.64
C ASP A 585 -1.17 -2.55 -24.75
N ASP A 586 -1.45 -3.83 -24.46
CA ASP A 586 -1.53 -4.87 -25.49
C ASP A 586 -2.99 -5.06 -25.86
N GLU A 587 -3.27 -5.19 -27.15
CA GLU A 587 -4.62 -5.44 -27.67
C GLU A 587 -4.72 -6.93 -27.98
N PRO A 588 -5.17 -7.80 -27.06
CA PRO A 588 -5.05 -9.25 -27.22
C PRO A 588 -5.95 -9.79 -28.34
N SER A 589 -7.00 -9.03 -28.69
CA SER A 589 -7.98 -9.34 -29.73
C SER A 589 -7.53 -9.00 -31.15
N VAL A 590 -6.42 -8.28 -31.31
CA VAL A 590 -5.92 -7.81 -32.61
C VAL A 590 -4.78 -8.73 -33.09
N PRO A 591 -4.80 -9.22 -34.34
CA PRO A 591 -3.70 -10.00 -34.90
C PRO A 591 -2.37 -9.25 -34.71
N HIS A 592 -1.31 -9.94 -34.30
CA HIS A 592 -0.03 -9.31 -33.95
C HIS A 592 0.55 -8.34 -35.01
N GLN A 593 0.27 -8.61 -36.29
CA GLN A 593 0.68 -7.79 -37.43
C GLN A 593 -0.09 -6.45 -37.52
N GLN A 594 -1.23 -6.36 -36.85
CA GLN A 594 -2.12 -5.19 -36.79
C GLN A 594 -2.04 -4.47 -35.43
N LYS A 595 -1.35 -5.03 -34.42
CA LYS A 595 -1.24 -4.43 -33.08
C LYS A 595 -0.53 -3.08 -33.14
N ALA A 596 -1.17 -2.04 -32.59
CA ALA A 596 -0.66 -0.66 -32.57
C ALA A 596 0.62 -0.49 -31.72
N LYS A 597 0.93 -1.44 -30.83
CA LYS A 597 2.04 -1.35 -29.85
C LYS A 597 3.43 -1.15 -30.48
N TYR A 598 3.72 -1.75 -31.62
CA TYR A 598 5.04 -1.59 -32.27
C TYR A 598 5.21 -0.20 -32.88
N ARG A 599 4.12 0.39 -33.40
CA ARG A 599 4.14 1.79 -33.85
C ARG A 599 4.28 2.73 -32.66
N LEU A 600 3.63 2.41 -31.54
CA LEU A 600 3.75 3.18 -30.29
C LEU A 600 5.19 3.16 -29.76
N LEU A 601 5.88 2.01 -29.72
CA LEU A 601 7.30 1.92 -29.34
C LEU A 601 8.19 2.86 -30.19
N VAL A 602 7.99 2.89 -31.51
CA VAL A 602 8.73 3.80 -32.40
C VAL A 602 8.40 5.26 -32.09
N LYS A 603 7.12 5.61 -31.88
CA LYS A 603 6.72 6.98 -31.50
C LYS A 603 7.28 7.41 -30.14
N LEU A 604 7.34 6.50 -29.17
CA LEU A 604 7.96 6.75 -27.86
C LEU A 604 9.45 7.01 -28.03
N TYR A 605 10.14 6.22 -28.85
CA TYR A 605 11.56 6.42 -29.12
C TYR A 605 11.83 7.79 -29.75
N MET A 606 10.99 8.19 -30.72
CA MET A 606 11.05 9.52 -31.35
C MET A 606 10.78 10.65 -30.34
N LEU A 607 9.85 10.46 -29.41
CA LEU A 607 9.64 11.43 -28.33
C LEU A 607 10.88 11.54 -27.44
N GLY A 608 11.46 10.42 -27.03
CA GLY A 608 12.71 10.40 -26.25
C GLY A 608 13.86 11.11 -26.97
N ASP A 609 13.96 10.95 -28.28
CA ASP A 609 14.95 11.66 -29.12
C ASP A 609 14.74 13.19 -29.07
N ARG A 610 13.50 13.65 -29.30
CA ARG A 610 13.14 15.08 -29.22
C ARG A 610 13.37 15.67 -27.83
N LEU A 611 13.09 14.90 -26.79
CA LEU A 611 13.27 15.31 -25.40
C LEU A 611 14.72 15.11 -24.90
N CYS A 612 15.60 14.54 -25.72
CA CYS A 612 16.97 14.22 -25.32
C CYS A 612 17.04 13.41 -24.02
N ASP A 613 16.13 12.44 -23.87
CA ASP A 613 16.02 11.55 -22.72
C ASP A 613 16.61 10.18 -23.06
N ILE A 614 17.89 10.00 -22.70
CA ILE A 614 18.67 8.79 -23.06
C ILE A 614 18.10 7.56 -22.33
N SER A 615 17.82 7.69 -21.03
CA SER A 615 17.30 6.59 -20.20
C SER A 615 15.96 6.07 -20.72
N PHE A 616 15.07 6.97 -21.16
CA PHE A 616 13.80 6.60 -21.77
C PHE A 616 14.00 5.88 -23.11
N LYS A 617 14.90 6.37 -23.97
CA LYS A 617 15.21 5.74 -25.27
C LYS A 617 15.82 4.34 -25.10
N ASP A 618 16.70 4.17 -24.13
CA ASP A 618 17.32 2.89 -23.83
C ASP A 618 16.28 1.91 -23.28
N ALA A 619 15.40 2.35 -22.38
CA ALA A 619 14.27 1.53 -21.92
C ALA A 619 13.34 1.08 -23.07
N ILE A 620 13.12 1.91 -24.09
CA ILE A 620 12.35 1.57 -25.30
C ILE A 620 13.14 0.67 -26.26
N THR A 621 14.46 0.68 -26.19
CA THR A 621 15.31 -0.19 -27.00
C THR A 621 15.36 -1.59 -26.42
N ASP A 622 15.58 -1.71 -25.11
CA ASP A 622 15.29 -2.93 -24.36
C ASP A 622 13.89 -3.40 -24.69
N ALA A 623 12.94 -2.45 -24.56
CA ALA A 623 11.60 -2.39 -25.13
C ALA A 623 11.30 -3.41 -26.25
N ALA A 624 11.87 -3.04 -27.39
CA ALA A 624 11.75 -3.72 -28.65
C ALA A 624 12.58 -5.01 -28.70
N GLY A 625 13.76 -5.04 -28.07
CA GLY A 625 14.66 -6.20 -28.07
C GLY A 625 14.04 -7.42 -27.39
N GLN A 626 13.44 -7.22 -26.22
CA GLN A 626 12.79 -8.31 -25.49
C GLN A 626 11.57 -8.86 -26.24
N GLN A 627 10.83 -8.01 -26.96
CA GLN A 627 9.71 -8.45 -27.80
C GLN A 627 10.17 -9.35 -28.96
N VAL A 628 11.37 -9.13 -29.49
CA VAL A 628 11.97 -9.98 -30.53
C VAL A 628 12.40 -11.34 -29.97
N LEU A 629 12.89 -11.38 -28.73
CA LEU A 629 13.27 -12.61 -28.04
C LEU A 629 12.08 -13.45 -27.59
N THR A 630 10.92 -12.82 -27.39
CA THR A 630 9.68 -13.48 -27.00
C THR A 630 9.02 -14.17 -28.20
N SER A 631 8.65 -15.45 -28.05
CA SER A 631 7.90 -16.19 -29.07
C SER A 631 6.44 -16.36 -28.66
N TYR A 632 5.52 -16.16 -29.60
CA TYR A 632 4.10 -16.48 -29.44
C TYR A 632 3.65 -17.34 -30.62
N GLU A 633 3.09 -18.52 -30.33
CA GLU A 633 2.77 -19.59 -31.31
C GLU A 633 3.99 -20.03 -32.16
N GLY A 634 5.19 -20.00 -31.57
CA GLY A 634 6.44 -20.34 -32.26
C GLY A 634 6.96 -19.24 -33.20
N VAL A 635 6.28 -18.09 -33.25
CA VAL A 635 6.64 -16.95 -34.09
C VAL A 635 7.25 -15.84 -33.23
N ARG A 636 8.42 -15.34 -33.64
CA ARG A 636 9.02 -14.13 -33.06
C ARG A 636 8.47 -12.90 -33.74
N TYR A 637 8.19 -11.82 -33.01
CA TYR A 637 7.57 -10.62 -33.58
C TYR A 637 8.57 -9.47 -33.70
N THR A 638 8.42 -8.66 -34.75
CA THR A 638 9.31 -7.56 -35.07
C THR A 638 8.51 -6.29 -35.32
N ILE A 639 9.17 -5.14 -35.34
CA ILE A 639 8.58 -3.90 -35.84
C ILE A 639 8.19 -4.13 -37.31
N GLY A 640 6.89 -3.98 -37.63
CA GLY A 640 6.38 -4.17 -38.99
C GLY A 640 6.66 -2.97 -39.89
N THR A 641 6.43 -3.14 -41.20
CA THR A 641 6.71 -2.15 -42.27
C THR A 641 6.28 -0.72 -41.95
N PRO A 642 5.07 -0.43 -41.42
CA PRO A 642 4.69 0.95 -41.10
C PRO A 642 5.51 1.56 -39.95
N GLY A 643 5.94 0.73 -38.98
CA GLY A 643 6.83 1.16 -37.91
C GLY A 643 8.26 1.35 -38.40
N CYS A 644 8.74 0.48 -39.29
CA CYS A 644 10.02 0.63 -39.98
C CYS A 644 10.07 1.92 -40.79
N ARG A 645 9.02 2.22 -41.56
CA ARG A 645 8.88 3.47 -42.32
C ARG A 645 8.92 4.69 -41.41
N LEU A 646 8.09 4.71 -40.37
CA LEU A 646 8.07 5.79 -39.39
C LEU A 646 9.45 6.01 -38.75
N LEU A 647 10.12 4.93 -38.35
CA LEU A 647 11.46 4.98 -37.77
C LEU A 647 12.47 5.54 -38.77
N TYR A 648 12.49 5.05 -40.02
CA TYR A 648 13.47 5.44 -41.03
C TYR A 648 13.27 6.85 -41.60
N GLU A 649 12.04 7.37 -41.56
CA GLU A 649 11.73 8.73 -41.99
C GLU A 649 12.02 9.78 -40.91
N ASN A 650 11.97 9.41 -39.63
CA ASN A 650 11.96 10.39 -38.52
C ASN A 650 13.09 10.25 -37.50
N THR A 651 14.11 9.44 -37.79
CA THR A 651 15.30 9.33 -36.93
C THR A 651 16.58 9.52 -37.75
N VAL A 652 17.73 9.62 -37.08
CA VAL A 652 19.03 9.67 -37.76
C VAL A 652 19.50 8.28 -38.17
N SER A 653 20.36 8.20 -39.19
CA SER A 653 20.80 6.91 -39.79
C SER A 653 21.52 5.99 -38.80
N ASN A 654 22.15 6.55 -37.76
CA ASN A 654 22.87 5.81 -36.73
C ASN A 654 22.01 5.51 -35.48
N ALA A 655 20.71 5.81 -35.48
CA ALA A 655 19.84 5.63 -34.32
C ALA A 655 19.91 4.18 -33.79
N PRO A 656 20.16 3.97 -32.49
CA PRO A 656 20.28 2.63 -31.91
C PRO A 656 19.11 1.68 -32.21
N LEU A 657 17.87 2.19 -32.20
CA LEU A 657 16.69 1.39 -32.55
C LEU A 657 16.71 0.92 -34.03
N ARG A 658 17.29 1.68 -34.97
CA ARG A 658 17.49 1.20 -36.35
C ARG A 658 18.47 0.03 -36.39
N ARG A 659 19.57 0.11 -35.63
CA ARG A 659 20.56 -0.97 -35.53
C ARG A 659 19.91 -2.25 -35.00
N LEU A 660 19.08 -2.14 -33.96
CA LEU A 660 18.32 -3.27 -33.41
C LEU A 660 17.37 -3.89 -34.45
N VAL A 661 16.65 -3.06 -35.22
CA VAL A 661 15.73 -3.53 -36.28
C VAL A 661 16.50 -4.29 -37.35
N VAL A 662 17.59 -3.72 -37.89
CA VAL A 662 18.43 -4.40 -38.89
C VAL A 662 18.96 -5.72 -38.33
N ARG A 663 19.47 -5.70 -37.09
CA ARG A 663 20.02 -6.90 -36.43
C ARG A 663 18.96 -8.00 -36.29
N THR A 664 17.73 -7.61 -35.99
CA THR A 664 16.57 -8.51 -35.90
C THR A 664 16.26 -9.18 -37.24
N PHE A 665 16.24 -8.42 -38.34
CA PHE A 665 15.97 -8.97 -39.68
C PHE A 665 17.01 -9.99 -40.10
N VAL A 666 18.29 -9.72 -39.83
CA VAL A 666 19.39 -10.62 -40.16
C VAL A 666 19.38 -11.88 -39.28
N MET A 667 19.10 -11.74 -37.97
CA MET A 667 18.97 -12.87 -37.04
C MET A 667 17.88 -13.86 -37.49
N LEU A 668 16.70 -13.35 -37.87
CA LEU A 668 15.55 -14.20 -38.21
C LEU A 668 15.68 -14.88 -39.57
N ARG A 669 16.61 -14.45 -40.44
CA ARG A 669 16.86 -14.99 -41.80
C ARG A 669 15.57 -15.20 -42.64
N CYS A 670 14.55 -14.39 -42.40
CA CYS A 670 13.21 -14.63 -42.92
C CYS A 670 12.90 -13.64 -44.05
N CYS A 671 13.28 -14.00 -45.28
CA CYS A 671 13.07 -13.14 -46.46
C CYS A 671 11.58 -12.82 -46.72
N SER A 672 10.67 -13.71 -46.29
CA SER A 672 9.21 -13.51 -46.41
C SER A 672 8.64 -12.41 -45.51
N ARG A 673 9.46 -11.80 -44.64
CA ARG A 673 9.07 -10.69 -43.77
C ARG A 673 9.52 -9.32 -44.25
N VAL A 674 10.30 -9.27 -45.32
CA VAL A 674 10.69 -8.02 -45.97
C VAL A 674 9.64 -7.73 -47.04
N ALA A 675 8.81 -6.72 -46.83
CA ALA A 675 7.81 -6.29 -47.81
C ALA A 675 8.49 -5.53 -48.96
N GLU A 676 7.89 -5.57 -50.16
CA GLU A 676 8.41 -4.83 -51.33
C GLU A 676 8.38 -3.30 -51.11
N ASP A 677 7.52 -2.81 -50.21
CA ASP A 677 7.36 -1.39 -49.90
C ASP A 677 8.11 -0.93 -48.62
N GLU A 678 9.08 -1.73 -48.15
CA GLU A 678 10.00 -1.29 -47.09
C GLU A 678 10.85 -0.08 -47.52
N PRO A 679 11.27 0.80 -46.59
CA PRO A 679 12.13 1.93 -46.91
C PRO A 679 13.43 1.48 -47.59
N SER A 680 13.82 2.13 -48.70
CA SER A 680 15.02 1.75 -49.45
C SER A 680 16.29 1.79 -48.60
N ALA A 681 16.36 2.69 -47.61
CA ALA A 681 17.45 2.76 -46.65
C ALA A 681 17.51 1.53 -45.72
N LEU A 682 16.35 1.03 -45.24
CA LEU A 682 16.29 -0.19 -44.45
C LEU A 682 16.74 -1.40 -45.27
N LEU A 683 16.26 -1.51 -46.52
CA LEU A 683 16.65 -2.59 -47.43
C LEU A 683 18.16 -2.59 -47.66
N HIS A 684 18.74 -1.41 -47.90
CA HIS A 684 20.17 -1.24 -48.04
C HIS A 684 20.93 -1.66 -46.79
N ASP A 685 20.48 -1.27 -45.59
CA ASP A 685 21.14 -1.61 -44.32
C ASP A 685 21.06 -3.12 -44.02
N ILE A 686 19.93 -3.77 -44.33
CA ILE A 686 19.78 -5.23 -44.25
C ILE A 686 20.74 -5.92 -45.23
N ILE A 687 20.79 -5.48 -46.50
CA ILE A 687 21.68 -6.05 -47.52
C ILE A 687 23.15 -5.92 -47.09
N GLN A 688 23.55 -4.76 -46.58
CA GLN A 688 24.91 -4.56 -46.09
C GLN A 688 25.25 -5.47 -44.91
N ALA A 689 24.33 -5.64 -43.95
CA ALA A 689 24.53 -6.52 -42.81
C ALA A 689 24.62 -8.00 -43.24
N MET A 690 23.76 -8.43 -44.18
CA MET A 690 23.81 -9.79 -44.75
C MET A 690 25.08 -10.04 -45.56
N ALA A 691 25.55 -9.06 -46.35
CA ALA A 691 26.77 -9.18 -47.16
C ALA A 691 28.03 -9.34 -46.30
N ARG A 692 28.02 -8.85 -45.06
CA ARG A 692 29.11 -9.03 -44.08
C ARG A 692 29.08 -10.40 -43.39
N ASN A 693 28.10 -11.27 -43.72
CA ASN A 693 27.82 -12.54 -43.05
C ASN A 693 27.67 -12.40 -41.53
N ASP A 694 27.16 -11.24 -41.10
CA ASP A 694 27.04 -10.84 -39.71
C ASP A 694 25.63 -11.17 -39.21
N ALA A 695 25.32 -12.47 -39.13
CA ALA A 695 23.99 -12.96 -38.74
C ALA A 695 24.05 -13.66 -37.37
N PRO A 696 23.54 -13.06 -36.30
CA PRO A 696 23.64 -13.63 -34.97
C PRO A 696 22.64 -14.78 -34.81
N THR A 697 22.99 -15.72 -33.96
CA THR A 697 22.03 -16.62 -33.32
C THR A 697 21.14 -15.86 -32.33
N CYS A 698 20.06 -16.49 -31.90
CA CYS A 698 19.17 -15.92 -30.88
C CYS A 698 19.89 -15.61 -29.57
N ASP A 699 20.86 -16.46 -29.19
CA ASP A 699 21.63 -16.32 -27.95
C ASP A 699 22.65 -15.18 -28.09
N GLU A 700 23.30 -15.06 -29.26
CA GLU A 700 24.17 -13.93 -29.56
C GLU A 700 23.38 -12.61 -29.57
N PHE A 701 22.18 -12.57 -30.14
CA PHE A 701 21.33 -11.38 -30.10
C PHE A 701 20.91 -11.01 -28.66
N ALA A 702 20.57 -11.99 -27.83
CA ALA A 702 20.27 -11.76 -26.42
C ALA A 702 21.50 -11.22 -25.67
N GLN A 703 22.69 -11.74 -25.98
CA GLN A 703 23.93 -11.24 -25.41
C GLN A 703 24.24 -9.82 -25.89
N GLU A 704 23.97 -9.47 -27.14
CA GLU A 704 24.18 -8.11 -27.66
C GLU A 704 23.28 -7.07 -27.00
N LEU A 705 22.05 -7.45 -26.66
CA LEU A 705 21.14 -6.64 -25.83
C LEU A 705 21.68 -6.49 -24.40
N ALA A 706 22.12 -7.59 -23.78
CA ALA A 706 22.72 -7.57 -22.45
C ALA A 706 24.04 -6.76 -22.39
N ASP A 707 24.78 -6.72 -23.50
CA ASP A 707 26.00 -5.93 -23.68
C ASP A 707 25.69 -4.48 -24.10
N CYS A 708 24.40 -4.11 -24.19
CA CYS A 708 23.93 -2.75 -24.47
C CYS A 708 24.43 -2.21 -25.84
N LYS A 709 24.69 -3.09 -26.81
CA LYS A 709 25.19 -2.70 -28.16
C LYS A 709 24.19 -1.86 -28.96
N HIS A 710 22.93 -1.89 -28.52
CA HIS A 710 21.81 -1.16 -29.11
C HIS A 710 21.37 0.04 -28.27
N HIS A 711 22.13 0.47 -27.25
CA HIS A 711 21.82 1.64 -26.43
C HIS A 711 22.57 2.90 -26.89
N GLU A 712 22.16 4.04 -26.33
CA GLU A 712 22.70 5.37 -26.62
C GLU A 712 23.60 5.93 -25.50
N HIS A 713 23.55 5.36 -24.30
CA HIS A 713 24.44 5.78 -23.20
C HIS A 713 25.94 5.65 -23.56
N GLU A 714 26.77 6.57 -23.06
CA GLU A 714 28.24 6.57 -23.27
C GLU A 714 28.91 5.43 -22.47
N THR A 715 30.02 4.92 -23.01
CA THR A 715 30.74 3.67 -22.61
C THR A 715 30.72 3.37 -21.10
N GLY A 716 30.11 2.23 -20.76
CA GLY A 716 30.10 1.64 -19.41
C GLY A 716 28.83 0.81 -19.17
N ALA A 717 28.95 -0.49 -18.91
CA ALA A 717 27.80 -1.36 -18.61
C ALA A 717 27.06 -0.94 -17.31
N GLU A 718 27.71 -0.15 -16.47
CA GLU A 718 27.18 0.47 -15.24
C GLU A 718 26.10 1.55 -15.49
N ASN A 719 26.00 2.07 -16.70
CA ASN A 719 24.95 3.01 -17.11
C ASN A 719 23.75 2.30 -17.76
N CYS A 720 23.89 0.99 -17.99
CA CYS A 720 22.85 0.19 -18.61
C CYS A 720 21.85 -0.27 -17.55
N ALA A 721 20.55 -0.18 -17.88
CA ALA A 721 19.46 -0.71 -17.06
C ALA A 721 19.39 -2.25 -17.09
N THR A 722 20.52 -2.95 -17.25
CA THR A 722 20.61 -4.41 -17.17
C THR A 722 20.56 -4.84 -15.71
N GLY A 723 19.34 -4.83 -15.18
CA GLY A 723 18.97 -5.18 -13.82
C GLY A 723 17.54 -4.75 -13.55
N THR A 724 16.58 -5.61 -13.91
CA THR A 724 15.18 -5.63 -13.46
C THR A 724 14.18 -4.52 -13.87
N LYS A 725 14.58 -3.34 -14.38
CA LYS A 725 13.58 -2.32 -14.77
C LYS A 725 12.92 -2.51 -16.15
N ALA A 726 13.62 -3.11 -17.11
CA ALA A 726 13.04 -3.39 -18.42
C ALA A 726 12.24 -4.71 -18.46
N ALA A 727 12.48 -5.66 -17.55
CA ALA A 727 11.81 -6.97 -17.59
C ALA A 727 10.32 -6.94 -17.23
N ASP A 728 9.84 -5.85 -16.59
CA ASP A 728 8.44 -5.62 -16.28
C ASP A 728 7.72 -4.92 -17.44
N TYR A 729 7.68 -5.60 -18.59
CA TYR A 729 6.74 -5.28 -19.66
C TYR A 729 5.33 -5.61 -19.21
N ILE A 730 4.65 -4.68 -18.55
CA ILE A 730 3.22 -4.86 -18.28
C ILE A 730 2.45 -4.54 -19.57
N CYS A 731 2.33 -5.58 -20.38
CA CYS A 731 1.29 -5.81 -21.36
C CYS A 731 -0.07 -5.74 -20.62
N ARG A 732 -0.76 -4.57 -20.66
CA ARG A 732 -2.10 -4.48 -20.06
C ARG A 732 -3.05 -5.46 -20.73
N LYS A 733 -3.75 -6.26 -19.93
CA LYS A 733 -5.10 -6.74 -20.26
C LYS A 733 -6.06 -5.87 -19.47
N ASP A 734 -6.73 -4.93 -20.14
CA ASP A 734 -7.96 -4.25 -19.71
C ASP A 734 -8.10 -3.81 -18.24
N ASP A 735 -7.03 -3.29 -17.62
CA ASP A 735 -7.13 -2.60 -16.33
C ASP A 735 -7.11 -1.09 -16.55
N GLY A 736 -8.28 -0.47 -16.40
CA GLY A 736 -8.62 0.93 -16.71
C GLY A 736 -7.89 2.03 -15.93
N LEU A 737 -6.57 1.95 -15.76
CA LEU A 737 -5.75 3.03 -15.20
C LEU A 737 -5.34 4.02 -16.29
N SER A 738 -6.23 4.93 -16.66
CA SER A 738 -5.79 6.18 -17.28
C SER A 738 -5.25 7.11 -16.19
N LEU A 739 -3.93 7.16 -16.00
CA LEU A 739 -3.32 8.33 -15.38
C LEU A 739 -3.47 9.51 -16.36
N CYS A 740 -4.29 10.47 -15.92
CA CYS A 740 -4.76 11.74 -16.50
C CYS A 740 -5.69 11.65 -17.74
N PRO A 741 -6.92 12.22 -17.68
CA PRO A 741 -7.19 13.56 -17.14
C PRO A 741 -8.19 13.60 -15.97
N ARG A 742 -7.70 13.93 -14.77
CA ARG A 742 -7.67 15.31 -14.26
C ARG A 742 -6.40 15.51 -13.46
#